data_AF-A0A1D1XDN2-F1
#
_entry.id   AF-A0A1D1XDN2-F1
#
_cell.length_a   1.000
_cell.length_b   1.000
_cell.length_c   1.000
_cell.angle_alpha   90.00
_cell.angle_beta   90.00
_cell.angle_gamma   90.00
#
_symmetry.space_group_name_H-M   'P 1'
#
loop_
_entity.id
_entity.type
_entity.pdbx_description
1 polymer ?
#
loop_
_entity_poly.entity_id
_entity_poly.type
_entity_poly.pdbx_seq_one_letter_code
_entity_poly.pdbx_strand_id
1 'polypeptide(L)'
;MLLFLLFPPQLPNFHVTLLLFFFKVGEYLARALPEATSLIRWILWLLSTKLGTLLLCGLLTLSRRFPFIYAFPDLPVEKREQVLQGWNRANFFRPLRVAFVLVKVLCLFVFFSRSNDKSENPAWDAIGYHLPSEEKPTRPHQGRRPLEKGIIETKDETDASILESMREKGLTVSEDATQDVYVVECDVVIVGSGCGGGVAAAVLARSGHKVVVLEKGNYFVAKDYSSNEGPSMEELYQAGGILSTMDAKMMILAGSTVGGGTAVNWSACIKTPSSVLEEWAKGHNLPLFRSPEYLSAMERVWERLGVTEGCVEEGLQNKVLRRGCENLGLRVERVARNSSEGHYCGACGYGCPAGDKRGTDTTWLVDAVEHGAVILTGCRADRFFFSADEEGEEGEEYRPGEGKMGRKKKKCLGVVARSVAPGGGVRKRLQVRAKVSISSCGSLQTPVLMASSGLKNPHIGRNLHLHPVVLAWGYFPEGSAAPELKGKVFEGGIITSLHKVRSSEEDPNGDAATIRAIIETPSTGPAAFSTLFPWTSGRDMKERMAKYGRTVQLFAMVRDEGSGTVKGDDRVRYRFHPSDREKLREGLRRAVRILVAAGAAEVGTQRSDGRSLKCRSGARWGPREEEEVEAFLEDGAVAPAGGPYSRDEAWNLYASAHQMGSCRMGAGEGEGAVDHNGESWEAEGLFVCDASVLPTAVGVNPMVTIQATAYCLATRIADRLKAN
;
A
#
# COMPACT_ATOMS: atom_id res chain seq x y z
N MET A 1 6.43 14.73 25.66
CA MET A 1 6.77 16.18 25.65
C MET A 1 6.16 16.94 24.47
N LEU A 2 6.41 16.57 23.21
CA LEU A 2 5.80 17.20 22.03
C LEU A 2 4.28 17.02 21.94
N LEU A 3 3.72 15.94 22.49
CA LEU A 3 2.26 15.68 22.47
C LEU A 3 1.40 16.56 23.38
N PHE A 4 1.97 17.09 24.47
CA PHE A 4 1.25 18.00 25.38
C PHE A 4 0.78 19.28 24.66
N LEU A 5 1.19 19.47 23.40
CA LEU A 5 0.81 20.55 22.49
C LEU A 5 -0.32 20.20 21.55
N LEU A 6 -0.50 18.92 21.23
CA LEU A 6 -1.62 18.48 20.42
C LEU A 6 -2.88 18.38 21.30
N PHE A 7 -2.73 17.95 22.57
CA PHE A 7 -3.86 17.73 23.47
C PHE A 7 -3.51 18.03 24.96
N PRO A 8 -4.20 18.98 25.62
CA PRO A 8 -4.06 19.21 27.07
C PRO A 8 -4.77 18.14 27.93
N PRO A 9 -4.38 17.96 29.21
CA PRO A 9 -4.85 16.87 30.07
C PRO A 9 -6.25 17.11 30.63
N GLN A 10 -7.25 16.33 30.21
CA GLN A 10 -8.59 16.31 30.83
C GLN A 10 -9.20 14.90 30.94
N LEU A 11 -8.40 13.84 31.10
CA LEU A 11 -8.92 12.47 31.25
C LEU A 11 -8.58 11.86 32.63
N PRO A 12 -9.52 11.18 33.32
CA PRO A 12 -9.22 10.33 34.47
C PRO A 12 -8.24 9.22 34.08
N ASN A 13 -7.34 8.80 34.97
CA ASN A 13 -6.24 7.85 34.68
C ASN A 13 -5.22 8.31 33.63
N PHE A 14 -5.05 9.63 33.49
CA PHE A 14 -4.16 10.28 32.52
C PHE A 14 -2.75 9.66 32.42
N HIS A 15 -2.13 9.29 33.54
CA HIS A 15 -0.75 8.78 33.55
C HIS A 15 -0.59 7.41 32.87
N VAL A 16 -1.49 6.46 33.11
CA VAL A 16 -1.41 5.11 32.50
C VAL A 16 -1.75 5.19 31.01
N THR A 17 -2.79 5.96 30.66
CA THR A 17 -3.19 6.18 29.27
C THR A 17 -2.07 6.85 28.48
N LEU A 18 -1.39 7.84 29.05
CA LEU A 18 -0.28 8.54 28.42
C LEU A 18 0.97 7.65 28.29
N LEU A 19 1.29 6.82 29.29
CA LEU A 19 2.41 5.88 29.23
C LEU A 19 2.24 4.88 28.09
N LEU A 20 1.07 4.23 28.01
CA LEU A 20 0.73 3.28 26.93
C LEU A 20 0.75 3.95 25.55
N PHE A 21 0.39 5.23 25.47
CA PHE A 21 0.47 5.99 24.23
C PHE A 21 1.93 6.11 23.77
N PHE A 22 2.85 6.44 24.68
CA PHE A 22 4.27 6.55 24.35
C PHE A 22 4.91 5.22 23.98
N PHE A 23 4.51 4.13 24.64
CA PHE A 23 4.92 2.78 24.22
C PHE A 23 4.51 2.51 22.79
N LYS A 24 3.24 2.77 22.44
CA LYS A 24 2.75 2.53 21.08
C LYS A 24 3.43 3.40 20.02
N VAL A 25 3.67 4.68 20.31
CA VAL A 25 4.48 5.54 19.42
C VAL A 25 5.91 5.00 19.26
N GLY A 26 6.52 4.48 20.34
CA GLY A 26 7.82 3.84 20.30
C GLY A 26 7.85 2.60 19.40
N GLU A 27 6.81 1.76 19.46
CA GLU A 27 6.65 0.58 18.60
C GLU A 27 6.56 0.97 17.11
N TYR A 28 5.71 1.93 16.76
CA TYR A 28 5.63 2.42 15.38
C TYR A 28 6.93 3.08 14.92
N LEU A 29 7.61 3.83 15.80
CA LEU A 29 8.92 4.41 15.47
C LEU A 29 9.95 3.31 15.20
N ALA A 30 9.93 2.19 15.92
CA ALA A 30 10.81 1.04 15.68
C ALA A 30 10.56 0.36 14.32
N ARG A 31 9.38 0.54 13.72
CA ARG A 31 9.04 0.09 12.36
C ARG A 31 9.47 1.07 11.27
N ALA A 32 9.76 2.32 11.63
CA ALA A 32 10.28 3.31 10.69
C ALA A 32 11.75 3.04 10.34
N LEU A 33 12.25 3.71 9.31
CA LEU A 33 13.66 3.61 8.92
C LEU A 33 14.60 3.96 10.11
N PRO A 34 15.70 3.21 10.30
CA PRO A 34 16.66 3.47 11.39
C PRO A 34 17.18 4.91 11.43
N GLU A 35 17.36 5.53 10.27
CA GLU A 35 17.77 6.93 10.11
C GLU A 35 16.71 7.90 10.66
N ALA A 36 15.43 7.63 10.41
CA ALA A 36 14.31 8.40 10.94
C ALA A 36 14.23 8.28 12.47
N THR A 37 14.38 7.06 13.00
CA THR A 37 14.44 6.79 14.44
C THR A 37 15.60 7.53 15.10
N SER A 38 16.77 7.49 14.49
CA SER A 38 17.97 8.18 14.98
C SER A 38 17.77 9.69 14.98
N LEU A 39 17.21 10.26 13.91
CA LEU A 39 16.89 11.69 13.82
C LEU A 39 15.95 12.14 14.95
N ILE A 40 14.87 11.40 15.18
CA ILE A 40 13.92 11.70 16.26
C ILE A 40 14.59 11.62 17.63
N ARG A 41 15.40 10.58 17.89
CA ARG A 41 16.15 10.46 19.16
C ARG A 41 17.08 11.65 19.40
N TRP A 42 17.85 12.07 18.39
CA TRP A 42 18.73 13.23 18.49
C TRP A 42 17.99 14.53 18.78
N ILE A 43 16.87 14.77 18.09
CA ILE A 43 16.05 15.96 18.30
C ILE A 43 15.43 15.96 19.69
N LEU A 44 14.87 14.84 20.14
CA LEU A 44 14.30 14.72 21.49
C LEU A 44 15.36 14.92 22.58
N TRP A 45 16.56 14.40 22.38
CA TRP A 45 17.70 14.62 23.29
C TRP A 45 18.08 16.10 23.35
N LEU A 46 18.20 16.79 22.21
CA LEU A 46 18.49 18.24 22.18
C LEU A 46 17.39 19.05 22.89
N LEU A 47 16.12 18.74 22.64
CA LEU A 47 14.97 19.39 23.30
C LEU A 47 14.89 19.14 24.81
N SER A 48 15.58 18.12 25.33
CA SER A 48 15.67 17.88 26.78
C SER A 48 16.62 18.84 27.50
N THR A 49 17.45 19.59 26.75
CA THR A 49 18.42 20.54 27.29
C THR A 49 18.01 21.98 26.97
N LYS A 50 18.37 22.95 27.82
CA LYS A 50 18.11 24.39 27.55
C LYS A 50 18.82 24.89 26.30
N LEU A 51 20.10 24.55 26.14
CA LEU A 51 20.90 24.96 24.98
C LEU A 51 20.43 24.30 23.69
N GLY A 52 20.10 23.00 23.71
CA GLY A 52 19.54 22.31 22.55
C GLY A 52 18.14 22.83 22.19
N THR A 53 17.33 23.20 23.17
CA THR A 53 16.06 23.89 22.93
C THR A 53 16.30 25.23 22.24
N LEU A 54 17.22 26.06 22.74
CA LEU A 54 17.56 27.34 22.09
C LEU A 54 18.04 27.12 20.65
N LEU A 55 18.86 26.09 20.40
CA LEU A 55 19.35 25.74 19.06
C LEU A 55 18.20 25.37 18.10
N LEU A 56 17.24 24.54 18.54
CA LEU A 56 16.19 24.02 17.66
C LEU A 56 14.94 24.89 17.59
N CYS A 57 14.67 25.69 18.61
CA CYS A 57 13.45 26.50 18.76
C CYS A 57 13.71 28.01 18.66
N GLY A 58 14.98 28.42 18.63
CA GLY A 58 15.39 29.82 18.47
C GLY A 58 14.95 30.73 19.61
N LEU A 59 14.76 32.01 19.28
CA LEU A 59 14.54 33.10 20.25
C LEU A 59 13.23 32.98 21.04
N LEU A 60 12.28 32.13 20.62
CA LEU A 60 11.03 31.87 21.35
C LEU A 60 11.30 31.32 22.76
N THR A 61 12.46 30.70 22.95
CA THR A 61 12.91 30.10 24.23
C THR A 61 13.39 31.10 25.26
N LEU A 62 13.67 32.34 24.85
CA LEU A 62 14.22 33.36 25.73
C LEU A 62 13.15 33.93 26.68
N SER A 63 13.60 34.21 27.90
CA SER A 63 12.83 34.77 29.00
C SER A 63 13.55 35.98 29.57
N ARG A 64 12.78 36.98 30.02
CA ARG A 64 13.31 38.10 30.81
C ARG A 64 13.55 37.73 32.29
N ARG A 65 13.08 36.56 32.72
CA ARG A 65 13.21 36.05 34.10
C ARG A 65 14.14 34.85 34.13
N PHE A 66 14.99 34.74 35.14
CA PHE A 66 15.87 33.59 35.33
C PHE A 66 15.03 32.32 35.60
N PRO A 67 15.32 31.17 34.94
CA PRO A 67 16.36 30.98 33.93
C PRO A 67 16.00 31.65 32.60
N PHE A 68 16.95 32.42 32.04
CA PHE A 68 16.74 33.22 30.81
C PHE A 68 16.44 32.39 29.55
N ILE A 69 16.63 31.07 29.61
CA ILE A 69 16.32 30.11 28.55
C ILE A 69 15.42 29.03 29.17
N TYR A 70 14.21 28.90 28.63
CA TYR A 70 13.33 27.78 28.96
C TYR A 70 13.77 26.52 28.21
N ALA A 71 13.72 25.37 28.89
CA ALA A 71 13.73 24.09 28.18
C ALA A 71 12.40 23.92 27.43
N PHE A 72 12.37 23.08 26.40
CA PHE A 72 11.15 22.85 25.61
C PHE A 72 9.90 22.52 26.43
N PRO A 73 9.92 21.64 27.45
CA PRO A 73 8.70 21.26 28.17
C PRO A 73 8.12 22.41 29.01
N ASP A 74 8.96 23.36 29.42
CA ASP A 74 8.59 24.49 30.27
C ASP A 74 7.99 25.66 29.47
N LEU A 75 8.06 25.59 28.13
CA LEU A 75 7.47 26.61 27.28
C LEU A 75 5.94 26.61 27.38
N PRO A 76 5.29 27.79 27.34
CA PRO A 76 3.85 27.88 27.11
C PRO A 76 3.43 27.14 25.84
N VAL A 77 2.21 26.60 25.84
CA VAL A 77 1.68 25.78 24.72
C VAL A 77 1.69 26.57 23.42
N GLU A 78 1.37 27.85 23.47
CA GLU A 78 1.32 28.76 22.33
C GLU A 78 2.70 28.95 21.70
N LYS A 79 3.74 29.11 22.52
CA LYS A 79 5.12 29.23 22.03
C LYS A 79 5.62 27.94 21.40
N ARG A 80 5.28 26.80 22.01
CA ARG A 80 5.64 25.50 21.46
C ARG A 80 4.90 25.20 20.15
N GLU A 81 3.64 25.63 20.01
CA GLU A 81 2.91 25.56 18.74
C GLU A 81 3.61 26.38 17.64
N GLN A 82 4.04 27.61 17.97
CA GLN A 82 4.82 28.46 17.05
C GLN A 82 6.14 27.81 16.61
N VAL A 83 6.81 27.10 17.50
CA VAL A 83 8.01 26.31 17.14
C VAL A 83 7.67 25.26 16.09
N LEU A 84 6.59 24.48 16.28
CA LEU A 84 6.18 23.44 15.34
C LEU A 84 5.73 24.02 14.00
N GLN A 85 5.04 25.17 13.99
CA GLN A 85 4.72 25.91 12.77
C GLN A 85 6.00 26.34 12.04
N GLY A 86 7.00 26.80 12.77
CA GLY A 86 8.33 27.11 12.23
C GLY A 86 9.01 25.89 11.60
N TRP A 87 8.95 24.73 12.27
CA TRP A 87 9.50 23.48 11.73
C TRP A 87 8.77 23.00 10.49
N ASN A 88 7.44 23.13 10.44
CA ASN A 88 6.63 22.80 9.26
C ASN A 88 7.07 23.60 8.02
N ARG A 89 7.43 24.88 8.21
CA ARG A 89 7.87 25.80 7.14
C ARG A 89 9.38 25.80 6.90
N ALA A 90 10.18 25.15 7.76
CA ALA A 90 11.64 25.23 7.74
C ALA A 90 12.27 24.83 6.40
N ASN A 91 12.94 25.78 5.74
CA ASN A 91 13.62 25.58 4.45
C ASN A 91 15.15 25.42 4.58
N PHE A 92 15.75 26.02 5.61
CA PHE A 92 17.21 26.02 5.83
C PHE A 92 17.72 24.71 6.45
N PHE A 93 17.09 24.24 7.54
CA PHE A 93 17.44 22.98 8.21
C PHE A 93 16.31 21.95 8.06
N ARG A 94 16.22 21.36 6.87
CA ARG A 94 15.19 20.38 6.47
C ARG A 94 14.97 19.20 7.42
N PRO A 95 15.98 18.67 8.15
CA PRO A 95 15.73 17.62 9.13
C PRO A 95 14.70 17.98 10.21
N LEU A 96 14.55 19.26 10.57
CA LEU A 96 13.49 19.69 11.51
C LEU A 96 12.09 19.53 10.91
N ARG A 97 11.92 19.84 9.62
CA ARG A 97 10.65 19.63 8.92
C ARG A 97 10.31 18.15 8.87
N VAL A 98 11.26 17.30 8.53
CA VAL A 98 11.08 15.83 8.50
C VAL A 98 10.72 15.30 9.88
N ALA A 99 11.39 15.79 10.92
CA ALA A 99 11.05 15.44 12.30
C ALA A 99 9.64 15.90 12.68
N PHE A 100 9.22 17.11 12.30
CA PHE A 100 7.85 17.57 12.46
C PHE A 100 6.86 16.62 11.78
N VAL A 101 7.10 16.22 10.52
CA VAL A 101 6.22 15.28 9.79
C VAL A 101 6.13 13.94 10.50
N LEU A 102 7.26 13.34 10.87
CA LEU A 102 7.29 12.05 11.57
C LEU A 102 6.54 12.12 12.91
N VAL A 103 6.79 13.17 13.71
CA VAL A 103 6.09 13.37 14.98
C VAL A 103 4.60 13.56 14.73
N LYS A 104 4.19 14.42 13.80
CA LYS A 104 2.79 14.63 13.43
C LYS A 104 2.12 13.31 13.05
N VAL A 105 2.71 12.56 12.11
CA VAL A 105 2.16 11.29 11.62
C VAL A 105 2.03 10.28 12.76
N LEU A 106 3.10 10.00 13.50
CA LEU A 106 3.07 9.01 14.58
C LEU A 106 2.08 9.39 15.70
N CYS A 107 2.06 10.67 16.08
CA CYS A 107 1.23 11.11 17.19
C CYS A 107 -0.25 11.09 16.83
N LEU A 108 -0.61 11.62 15.66
CA LEU A 108 -2.01 11.65 15.21
C LEU A 108 -2.50 10.24 14.86
N PHE A 109 -1.66 9.42 14.21
CA PHE A 109 -2.02 8.06 13.89
C PHE A 109 -2.37 7.28 15.17
N VAL A 110 -1.45 7.21 16.13
CA VAL A 110 -1.67 6.48 17.39
C VAL A 110 -2.84 7.07 18.17
N PHE A 111 -3.02 8.39 18.17
CA PHE A 111 -4.11 9.03 18.91
C PHE A 111 -5.49 8.60 18.40
N PHE A 112 -5.68 8.53 17.07
CA PHE A 112 -6.96 8.21 16.46
C PHE A 112 -7.16 6.72 16.14
N SER A 113 -6.09 5.90 16.16
CA SER A 113 -6.18 4.46 15.90
C SER A 113 -6.16 3.59 17.16
N ARG A 114 -5.66 4.10 18.28
CA ARG A 114 -5.62 3.34 19.52
C ARG A 114 -7.02 3.21 20.12
N SER A 115 -7.32 2.03 20.62
CA SER A 115 -8.52 1.75 21.42
C SER A 115 -8.14 1.15 22.78
N ASN A 116 -9.06 1.19 23.73
CA ASN A 116 -8.97 0.44 24.99
C ASN A 116 -9.36 -1.04 24.77
N ASP A 117 -9.38 -1.84 25.85
CA ASP A 117 -9.74 -3.27 25.82
C ASP A 117 -11.20 -3.53 25.41
N LYS A 118 -12.03 -2.48 25.38
CA LYS A 118 -13.42 -2.52 24.89
C LYS A 118 -13.54 -2.07 23.43
N SER A 119 -12.42 -1.88 22.73
CA SER A 119 -12.37 -1.33 21.37
C SER A 119 -12.96 0.09 21.26
N GLU A 120 -12.82 0.91 22.31
CA GLU A 120 -13.28 2.30 22.33
C GLU A 120 -12.10 3.28 22.29
N ASN A 121 -12.30 4.44 21.66
CA ASN A 121 -11.38 5.57 21.74
C ASN A 121 -12.16 6.83 22.18
N PRO A 122 -11.70 7.57 23.21
CA PRO A 122 -12.41 8.76 23.72
C PRO A 122 -12.66 9.87 22.68
N ALA A 123 -11.88 9.92 21.60
CA ALA A 123 -12.02 10.92 20.55
C ALA A 123 -13.03 10.52 19.47
N TRP A 124 -13.40 9.24 19.35
CA TRP A 124 -14.25 8.73 18.26
C TRP A 124 -15.67 9.29 18.30
N ASP A 125 -16.28 9.36 19.49
CA ASP A 125 -17.60 9.97 19.67
C ASP A 125 -17.62 11.44 19.22
N ALA A 126 -16.57 12.19 19.55
CA ALA A 126 -16.45 13.61 19.23
C ALA A 126 -16.29 13.89 17.72
N ILE A 127 -15.86 12.90 16.94
CA ILE A 127 -15.71 13.00 15.48
C ILE A 127 -16.80 12.24 14.71
N GLY A 128 -17.78 11.68 15.43
CA GLY A 128 -18.88 10.88 14.87
C GLY A 128 -18.39 9.61 14.17
N TYR A 129 -17.32 9.00 14.66
CA TYR A 129 -16.82 7.72 14.19
C TYR A 129 -17.24 6.63 15.15
N HIS A 130 -17.91 5.61 14.65
CA HIS A 130 -18.26 4.43 15.42
C HIS A 130 -17.90 3.22 14.57
N LEU A 131 -17.29 2.22 15.21
CA LEU A 131 -17.10 0.94 14.56
C LEU A 131 -18.49 0.34 14.28
N PRO A 132 -18.69 -0.34 13.13
CA PRO A 132 -19.88 -1.12 12.90
C PRO A 132 -20.10 -2.06 14.10
N SER A 133 -21.32 -2.16 14.61
CA SER A 133 -21.65 -3.18 15.59
C SER A 133 -21.23 -4.54 15.03
N GLU A 134 -20.60 -5.39 15.84
CA GLU A 134 -20.28 -6.78 15.47
C GLU A 134 -21.58 -7.58 15.27
N GLU A 135 -22.32 -7.28 14.21
CA GLU A 135 -23.40 -8.14 13.76
C GLU A 135 -22.74 -9.40 13.22
N LYS A 136 -22.94 -10.48 13.98
CA LYS A 136 -22.51 -11.83 13.59
C LYS A 136 -22.93 -12.06 12.13
N PRO A 137 -22.03 -12.57 11.28
CA PRO A 137 -22.33 -12.79 9.87
C PRO A 137 -23.67 -13.52 9.72
N THR A 138 -24.58 -12.94 8.95
CA THR A 138 -25.95 -13.44 8.72
C THR A 138 -25.98 -14.78 7.98
N ARG A 139 -24.84 -15.21 7.45
CA ARG A 139 -24.64 -16.55 6.93
C ARG A 139 -23.81 -17.36 7.92
N PRO A 140 -24.31 -18.53 8.38
CA PRO A 140 -23.47 -19.48 9.05
C PRO A 140 -22.50 -20.03 8.00
N HIS A 141 -21.36 -19.37 7.81
CA HIS A 141 -20.19 -20.11 7.37
C HIS A 141 -19.95 -21.12 8.47
N GLN A 142 -20.36 -22.37 8.21
CA GLN A 142 -19.97 -23.55 8.97
C GLN A 142 -18.54 -23.32 9.42
N GLY A 143 -18.24 -23.38 10.72
CA GLY A 143 -17.06 -22.79 11.37
C GLY A 143 -15.68 -23.32 10.95
N ARG A 144 -15.47 -23.61 9.67
CA ARG A 144 -14.27 -24.10 9.02
C ARG A 144 -13.61 -22.95 8.27
N ARG A 145 -12.34 -22.69 8.57
CA ARG A 145 -11.54 -21.69 7.86
C ARG A 145 -11.24 -22.21 6.45
N PRO A 146 -11.39 -21.40 5.38
CA PRO A 146 -11.25 -21.87 3.99
C PRO A 146 -9.94 -22.62 3.69
N LEU A 147 -8.83 -22.18 4.29
CA LEU A 147 -7.50 -22.76 4.06
C LEU A 147 -7.09 -23.84 5.07
N GLU A 148 -7.94 -24.18 6.04
CA GLU A 148 -7.62 -25.05 7.18
C GLU A 148 -7.02 -26.41 6.77
N LYS A 149 -7.44 -26.93 5.61
CA LYS A 149 -6.95 -28.23 5.11
C LYS A 149 -5.47 -28.20 4.76
N GLY A 150 -4.91 -27.08 4.29
CA GLY A 150 -3.54 -26.99 3.79
C GLY A 150 -2.67 -25.96 4.51
N ILE A 151 -3.22 -25.19 5.46
CA ILE A 151 -2.47 -24.17 6.17
C ILE A 151 -1.73 -24.74 7.39
N ILE A 152 -0.54 -24.19 7.66
CA ILE A 152 0.26 -24.40 8.87
C ILE A 152 0.65 -23.01 9.37
N GLU A 153 0.18 -22.65 10.56
CA GLU A 153 0.47 -21.35 11.16
C GLU A 153 1.64 -21.46 12.12
N THR A 154 2.83 -21.00 11.71
CA THR A 154 4.05 -21.22 12.49
C THR A 154 4.05 -20.54 13.87
N LYS A 155 3.12 -19.61 14.12
CA LYS A 155 2.89 -18.99 15.43
C LYS A 155 2.38 -19.98 16.47
N ASP A 156 1.65 -21.00 16.04
CA ASP A 156 1.02 -22.01 16.89
C ASP A 156 1.87 -23.29 16.97
N GLU A 157 3.07 -23.26 16.37
CA GLU A 157 3.94 -24.41 16.20
C GLU A 157 5.23 -24.29 17.02
N THR A 158 5.82 -25.45 17.30
CA THR A 158 7.16 -25.64 17.86
C THR A 158 8.04 -26.39 16.85
N ASP A 159 9.34 -26.47 17.08
CA ASP A 159 10.24 -27.28 16.25
C ASP A 159 9.78 -28.75 16.11
N ALA A 160 9.21 -29.33 17.17
CA ALA A 160 8.69 -30.70 17.14
C ALA A 160 7.36 -30.81 16.37
N SER A 161 6.40 -29.93 16.67
CA SER A 161 5.05 -30.02 16.09
C SER A 161 5.02 -29.60 14.61
N ILE A 162 5.86 -28.65 14.19
CA ILE A 162 5.89 -28.20 12.78
C ILE A 162 6.28 -29.34 11.82
N LEU A 163 7.19 -30.23 12.25
CA LEU A 163 7.59 -31.41 11.49
C LEU A 163 6.41 -32.37 11.29
N GLU A 164 5.65 -32.62 12.35
CA GLU A 164 4.47 -33.48 12.33
C GLU A 164 3.38 -32.87 11.46
N SER A 165 3.02 -31.60 11.68
CA SER A 165 2.06 -30.85 10.87
C SER A 165 2.40 -30.92 9.38
N MET A 166 3.66 -30.69 8.99
CA MET A 166 4.06 -30.78 7.59
C MET A 166 3.88 -32.20 7.01
N ARG A 167 4.20 -33.25 7.77
CA ARG A 167 4.02 -34.65 7.35
C ARG A 167 2.55 -35.03 7.24
N GLU A 168 1.71 -34.60 8.17
CA GLU A 168 0.26 -34.80 8.13
C GLU A 168 -0.39 -34.12 6.92
N LYS A 169 0.13 -32.95 6.52
CA LYS A 169 -0.26 -32.27 5.28
C LYS A 169 0.37 -32.88 4.02
N GLY A 170 1.04 -34.02 4.15
CA GLY A 170 1.57 -34.80 3.03
C GLY A 170 2.92 -34.33 2.51
N LEU A 171 3.65 -33.45 3.20
CA LEU A 171 5.00 -33.04 2.82
C LEU A 171 6.05 -34.06 3.23
N THR A 172 7.10 -34.20 2.40
CA THR A 172 8.25 -35.04 2.73
C THR A 172 9.25 -34.16 3.46
N VAL A 173 9.47 -34.42 4.76
CA VAL A 173 10.32 -33.59 5.61
C VAL A 173 11.33 -34.42 6.38
N SER A 174 12.60 -34.04 6.27
CA SER A 174 13.73 -34.58 7.03
C SER A 174 14.41 -33.48 7.84
N GLU A 175 15.19 -33.90 8.83
CA GLU A 175 16.02 -32.99 9.62
C GLU A 175 17.49 -33.17 9.22
N ASP A 176 18.17 -32.06 8.91
CA ASP A 176 19.62 -32.03 8.80
C ASP A 176 20.19 -31.39 10.06
N ALA A 177 20.57 -32.25 11.01
CA ALA A 177 21.13 -31.85 12.28
C ALA A 177 22.48 -31.12 12.14
N THR A 178 23.20 -31.29 11.02
CA THR A 178 24.51 -30.65 10.81
C THR A 178 24.38 -29.18 10.40
N GLN A 179 23.35 -28.84 9.64
CA GLN A 179 23.05 -27.48 9.20
C GLN A 179 22.02 -26.77 10.08
N ASP A 180 21.44 -27.51 11.04
CA ASP A 180 20.36 -27.09 11.92
C ASP A 180 19.13 -26.59 11.14
N VAL A 181 18.70 -27.39 10.17
CA VAL A 181 17.56 -27.08 9.27
C VAL A 181 16.61 -28.25 9.10
N TYR A 182 15.34 -27.93 8.83
CA TYR A 182 14.37 -28.88 8.30
C TYR A 182 14.33 -28.80 6.78
N VAL A 183 14.57 -29.92 6.11
CA VAL A 183 14.55 -30.03 4.65
C VAL A 183 13.18 -30.49 4.20
N VAL A 184 12.49 -29.66 3.42
CA VAL A 184 11.15 -29.92 2.89
C VAL A 184 11.26 -30.13 1.38
N GLU A 185 10.80 -31.27 0.88
CA GLU A 185 10.84 -31.60 -0.55
C GLU A 185 9.46 -31.36 -1.21
N CYS A 186 9.45 -30.61 -2.31
CA CYS A 186 8.26 -30.39 -3.13
C CYS A 186 8.61 -30.23 -4.62
N ASP A 187 7.61 -30.16 -5.50
CA ASP A 187 7.87 -29.87 -6.92
C ASP A 187 8.05 -28.37 -7.13
N VAL A 188 7.22 -27.56 -6.47
CA VAL A 188 7.21 -26.11 -6.58
C VAL A 188 7.19 -25.46 -5.20
N VAL A 189 8.08 -24.48 -4.99
CA VAL A 189 7.97 -23.55 -3.87
C VAL A 189 7.64 -22.14 -4.35
N ILE A 190 6.65 -21.51 -3.71
CA ILE A 190 6.19 -20.14 -4.03
C ILE A 190 6.40 -19.27 -2.80
N VAL A 191 7.13 -18.17 -2.97
CA VAL A 191 7.40 -17.23 -1.88
C VAL A 191 6.48 -16.02 -2.01
N GLY A 192 5.49 -15.91 -1.13
CA GLY A 192 4.45 -14.89 -1.11
C GLY A 192 3.12 -15.44 -1.62
N SER A 193 2.07 -15.31 -0.79
CA SER A 193 0.72 -15.82 -1.08
C SER A 193 -0.21 -14.79 -1.76
N GLY A 194 0.36 -13.64 -2.14
CA GLY A 194 -0.36 -12.47 -2.63
C GLY A 194 -1.00 -12.65 -4.01
N CYS A 195 -1.25 -11.52 -4.66
CA CYS A 195 -1.99 -11.42 -5.92
C CYS A 195 -1.54 -12.44 -6.99
N GLY A 196 -0.25 -12.51 -7.31
CA GLY A 196 0.25 -13.46 -8.29
C GLY A 196 0.58 -14.85 -7.72
N GLY A 197 1.09 -14.91 -6.49
CA GLY A 197 1.48 -16.18 -5.85
C GLY A 197 0.30 -17.11 -5.59
N GLY A 198 -0.86 -16.58 -5.19
CA GLY A 198 -2.08 -17.37 -5.02
C GLY A 198 -2.56 -18.00 -6.32
N VAL A 199 -2.54 -17.23 -7.43
CA VAL A 199 -2.90 -17.74 -8.77
C VAL A 199 -1.93 -18.83 -9.22
N ALA A 200 -0.62 -18.58 -9.07
CA ALA A 200 0.41 -19.54 -9.43
C ALA A 200 0.26 -20.85 -8.64
N ALA A 201 -0.01 -20.76 -7.34
CA ALA A 201 -0.26 -21.92 -6.48
C ALA A 201 -1.46 -22.74 -6.99
N ALA A 202 -2.57 -22.09 -7.32
CA ALA A 202 -3.77 -22.75 -7.81
C ALA A 202 -3.53 -23.50 -9.13
N VAL A 203 -2.90 -22.83 -10.10
CA VAL A 203 -2.64 -23.40 -11.43
C VAL A 203 -1.68 -24.60 -11.35
N LEU A 204 -0.61 -24.49 -10.55
CA LEU A 204 0.40 -25.53 -10.43
C LEU A 204 -0.10 -26.72 -9.61
N ALA A 205 -0.81 -26.48 -8.50
CA ALA A 205 -1.41 -27.56 -7.71
C ALA A 205 -2.48 -28.32 -8.51
N ARG A 206 -3.35 -27.60 -9.24
CA ARG A 206 -4.35 -28.21 -10.13
C ARG A 206 -3.72 -29.03 -11.28
N SER A 207 -2.49 -28.71 -11.65
CA SER A 207 -1.73 -29.48 -12.63
C SER A 207 -1.09 -30.76 -12.06
N GLY A 208 -1.31 -31.06 -10.78
CA GLY A 208 -0.84 -32.28 -10.11
C GLY A 208 0.51 -32.14 -9.41
N HIS A 209 1.07 -30.93 -9.31
CA HIS A 209 2.35 -30.70 -8.65
C HIS A 209 2.21 -30.49 -7.15
N LYS A 210 3.19 -30.96 -6.38
CA LYS A 210 3.27 -30.72 -4.94
C LYS A 210 3.78 -29.30 -4.69
N VAL A 211 2.88 -28.41 -4.25
CA VAL A 211 3.15 -26.97 -4.07
C VAL A 211 3.27 -26.62 -2.59
N VAL A 212 4.34 -25.88 -2.25
CA VAL A 212 4.51 -25.24 -0.94
C VAL A 212 4.50 -23.72 -1.12
N VAL A 213 3.67 -23.02 -0.36
CA VAL A 213 3.60 -21.55 -0.33
C VAL A 213 4.13 -21.02 1.00
N LEU A 214 5.05 -20.06 0.96
CA LEU A 214 5.59 -19.39 2.14
C LEU A 214 5.02 -17.97 2.24
N GLU A 215 4.42 -17.61 3.36
CA GLU A 215 3.88 -16.27 3.62
C GLU A 215 4.43 -15.73 4.94
N LYS A 216 4.96 -14.50 4.93
CA LYS A 216 5.50 -13.85 6.13
C LYS A 216 4.41 -13.33 7.06
N GLY A 217 3.24 -12.99 6.51
CA GLY A 217 2.08 -12.53 7.25
C GLY A 217 1.28 -13.64 7.89
N ASN A 218 0.29 -13.25 8.70
CA ASN A 218 -0.66 -14.14 9.37
C ASN A 218 -1.86 -14.46 8.47
N TYR A 219 -2.66 -15.47 8.84
CA TYR A 219 -3.92 -15.80 8.17
C TYR A 219 -5.13 -15.36 9.00
N PHE A 220 -6.04 -14.67 8.34
CA PHE A 220 -7.28 -14.16 8.92
C PHE A 220 -8.48 -14.61 8.09
N VAL A 221 -9.59 -14.88 8.75
CA VAL A 221 -10.91 -15.04 8.13
C VAL A 221 -11.87 -13.93 8.58
N ALA A 222 -13.07 -13.89 8.00
CA ALA A 222 -14.09 -12.88 8.27
C ALA A 222 -14.28 -12.55 9.76
N LYS A 223 -14.31 -13.58 10.63
CA LYS A 223 -14.47 -13.44 12.08
C LYS A 223 -13.24 -12.90 12.83
N ASP A 224 -12.06 -12.97 12.20
CA ASP A 224 -10.80 -12.51 12.81
C ASP A 224 -10.52 -11.04 12.46
N TYR A 225 -11.10 -10.54 11.36
CA TYR A 225 -10.93 -9.16 10.92
C TYR A 225 -11.64 -8.18 11.86
N SER A 226 -10.96 -7.07 12.15
CA SER A 226 -11.52 -5.94 12.87
C SER A 226 -11.67 -4.74 11.93
N SER A 227 -12.76 -3.97 12.09
CA SER A 227 -12.88 -2.65 11.46
C SER A 227 -12.01 -1.57 12.13
N ASN A 228 -11.30 -1.93 13.20
CA ASN A 228 -10.43 -1.02 13.93
C ASN A 228 -9.12 -0.77 13.17
N GLU A 229 -8.91 0.48 12.77
CA GLU A 229 -7.80 0.90 11.93
C GLU A 229 -6.42 0.54 12.51
N GLY A 230 -6.17 0.75 13.81
CA GLY A 230 -4.83 0.57 14.38
C GLY A 230 -4.34 -0.89 14.32
N PRO A 231 -5.03 -1.82 15.00
CA PRO A 231 -4.69 -3.24 14.99
C PRO A 231 -4.70 -3.85 13.59
N SER A 232 -5.69 -3.51 12.75
CA SER A 232 -5.77 -4.06 11.40
C SER A 232 -4.63 -3.56 10.50
N MET A 233 -4.20 -2.30 10.64
CA MET A 233 -3.02 -1.80 9.93
C MET A 233 -1.73 -2.49 10.40
N GLU A 234 -1.62 -2.76 11.69
CA GLU A 234 -0.47 -3.45 12.30
C GLU A 234 -0.31 -4.90 11.85
N GLU A 235 -1.39 -5.65 11.78
CA GLU A 235 -1.39 -7.07 11.40
C GLU A 235 -1.37 -7.31 9.89
N LEU A 236 -2.02 -6.45 9.11
CA LEU A 236 -2.30 -6.73 7.69
C LEU A 236 -1.38 -5.99 6.72
N TYR A 237 -0.59 -5.00 7.16
CA TYR A 237 0.23 -4.17 6.28
C TYR A 237 1.72 -4.20 6.64
N GLN A 238 2.56 -4.10 5.60
CA GLN A 238 4.00 -3.91 5.74
C GLN A 238 4.30 -2.68 6.60
N ALA A 239 5.22 -2.83 7.55
CA ALA A 239 5.59 -1.80 8.52
C ALA A 239 4.40 -1.22 9.32
N GLY A 240 3.28 -1.94 9.44
CA GLY A 240 2.09 -1.44 10.13
C GLY A 240 1.39 -0.29 9.39
N GLY A 241 1.58 -0.20 8.06
CA GLY A 241 0.93 0.81 7.21
C GLY A 241 1.59 2.20 7.21
N ILE A 242 2.77 2.36 7.81
CA ILE A 242 3.52 3.63 7.85
C ILE A 242 4.77 3.64 6.96
N LEU A 243 4.88 2.70 6.01
CA LEU A 243 5.98 2.65 5.06
C LEU A 243 6.02 3.92 4.19
N SER A 244 7.22 4.45 3.94
CA SER A 244 7.41 5.64 3.11
C SER A 244 8.64 5.54 2.20
N THR A 245 8.74 6.42 1.21
CA THR A 245 10.02 6.66 0.53
C THR A 245 11.06 7.22 1.49
N MET A 246 12.35 7.05 1.17
CA MET A 246 13.46 7.54 1.99
C MET A 246 13.44 9.06 2.25
N ASP A 247 12.78 9.83 1.39
CA ASP A 247 12.60 11.28 1.52
C ASP A 247 11.23 11.66 2.09
N ALA A 248 10.50 10.70 2.67
CA ALA A 248 9.18 10.86 3.28
C ALA A 248 8.13 11.55 2.36
N LYS A 249 8.36 11.55 1.05
CA LYS A 249 7.47 12.21 0.07
C LYS A 249 6.22 11.38 -0.19
N MET A 250 6.37 10.07 -0.25
CA MET A 250 5.31 9.13 -0.61
C MET A 250 5.09 8.15 0.53
N MET A 251 3.85 8.06 1.02
CA MET A 251 3.38 6.98 1.89
C MET A 251 2.98 5.78 1.01
N ILE A 252 3.37 4.57 1.41
CA ILE A 252 3.19 3.36 0.61
C ILE A 252 2.42 2.32 1.41
N LEU A 253 1.27 1.88 0.90
CA LEU A 253 0.50 0.78 1.45
C LEU A 253 0.81 -0.51 0.70
N ALA A 254 1.24 -1.54 1.44
CA ALA A 254 1.48 -2.88 0.91
C ALA A 254 0.99 -3.93 1.92
N GLY A 255 0.20 -4.90 1.46
CA GLY A 255 -0.32 -5.96 2.32
C GLY A 255 0.77 -6.95 2.77
N SER A 256 0.69 -7.40 4.02
CA SER A 256 1.58 -8.37 4.66
C SER A 256 0.77 -9.40 5.47
N THR A 257 -0.11 -10.11 4.76
CA THR A 257 -1.05 -11.11 5.28
C THR A 257 -1.22 -12.21 4.23
N VAL A 258 -1.77 -13.38 4.59
CA VAL A 258 -2.21 -14.36 3.58
C VAL A 258 -3.19 -13.69 2.60
N GLY A 259 -2.90 -13.84 1.30
CA GLY A 259 -3.59 -13.15 0.21
C GLY A 259 -2.99 -11.79 -0.18
N GLY A 260 -2.02 -11.29 0.62
CA GLY A 260 -1.25 -10.07 0.39
C GLY A 260 -2.14 -8.85 0.15
N GLY A 261 -1.76 -8.01 -0.81
CA GLY A 261 -2.54 -6.81 -1.16
C GLY A 261 -3.98 -7.11 -1.59
N THR A 262 -4.31 -8.32 -2.06
CA THR A 262 -5.69 -8.66 -2.45
C THR A 262 -6.62 -8.88 -1.27
N ALA A 263 -6.10 -9.15 -0.07
CA ALA A 263 -6.91 -9.26 1.14
C ALA A 263 -7.33 -7.86 1.66
N VAL A 264 -6.52 -6.84 1.42
CA VAL A 264 -6.68 -5.47 1.97
C VAL A 264 -6.96 -4.37 0.93
N ASN A 265 -7.07 -4.70 -0.36
CA ASN A 265 -7.42 -3.71 -1.37
C ASN A 265 -8.90 -3.31 -1.31
N TRP A 266 -9.25 -2.26 -2.05
CA TRP A 266 -10.57 -1.62 -2.04
C TRP A 266 -11.56 -2.20 -3.07
N SER A 267 -11.42 -3.49 -3.38
CA SER A 267 -12.30 -4.27 -4.26
C SER A 267 -12.37 -3.90 -5.75
N ALA A 268 -11.78 -2.77 -6.18
CA ALA A 268 -11.83 -2.35 -7.57
C ALA A 268 -11.20 -3.37 -8.54
N CYS A 269 -11.95 -3.73 -9.59
CA CYS A 269 -11.55 -4.66 -10.65
C CYS A 269 -11.62 -3.94 -11.99
N ILE A 270 -10.47 -3.66 -12.60
CA ILE A 270 -10.38 -3.02 -13.92
C ILE A 270 -9.47 -3.88 -14.79
N LYS A 271 -9.94 -4.25 -16.00
CA LYS A 271 -9.14 -4.99 -16.97
C LYS A 271 -7.95 -4.15 -17.45
N THR A 272 -6.88 -4.82 -17.90
CA THR A 272 -5.72 -4.12 -18.44
C THR A 272 -6.14 -3.26 -19.65
N PRO A 273 -5.85 -1.95 -19.67
CA PRO A 273 -6.25 -1.08 -20.77
C PRO A 273 -5.64 -1.51 -22.11
N SER A 274 -6.39 -1.38 -23.20
CA SER A 274 -5.95 -1.76 -24.55
C SER A 274 -4.66 -1.05 -24.99
N SER A 275 -4.49 0.23 -24.64
CA SER A 275 -3.25 0.98 -24.93
C SER A 275 -2.03 0.38 -24.23
N VAL A 276 -2.20 -0.10 -23.00
CA VAL A 276 -1.13 -0.72 -22.21
C VAL A 276 -0.78 -2.09 -22.79
N LEU A 277 -1.79 -2.86 -23.23
CA LEU A 277 -1.55 -4.12 -23.95
C LEU A 277 -0.76 -3.89 -25.24
N GLU A 278 -1.09 -2.85 -25.99
CA GLU A 278 -0.38 -2.47 -27.21
C GLU A 278 1.05 -2.01 -26.93
N GLU A 279 1.23 -1.14 -25.92
CA GLU A 279 2.53 -0.67 -25.46
C GLU A 279 3.43 -1.83 -25.08
N TRP A 280 2.95 -2.75 -24.25
CA TRP A 280 3.76 -3.89 -23.81
C TRP A 280 4.03 -4.88 -24.94
N ALA A 281 3.03 -5.19 -25.77
CA ALA A 281 3.20 -6.15 -26.85
C ALA A 281 4.15 -5.66 -27.95
N LYS A 282 4.02 -4.40 -28.38
CA LYS A 282 4.82 -3.84 -29.48
C LYS A 282 6.00 -3.01 -28.99
N GLY A 283 5.77 -2.09 -28.06
CA GLY A 283 6.79 -1.18 -27.55
C GLY A 283 7.86 -1.87 -26.70
N HIS A 284 7.49 -2.92 -25.96
CA HIS A 284 8.42 -3.75 -25.18
C HIS A 284 8.70 -5.12 -25.79
N ASN A 285 8.16 -5.41 -26.98
CA ASN A 285 8.32 -6.70 -27.68
C ASN A 285 7.92 -7.92 -26.82
N LEU A 286 6.78 -7.80 -26.10
CA LEU A 286 6.23 -8.86 -25.24
C LEU A 286 4.86 -9.33 -25.78
N PRO A 287 4.83 -10.14 -26.86
CA PRO A 287 3.59 -10.48 -27.57
C PRO A 287 2.54 -11.21 -26.71
N LEU A 288 2.94 -11.77 -25.56
CA LEU A 288 2.05 -12.36 -24.56
C LEU A 288 0.84 -11.45 -24.26
N PHE A 289 1.04 -10.15 -24.06
CA PHE A 289 -0.04 -9.26 -23.60
C PHE A 289 -1.15 -9.02 -24.64
N ARG A 290 -0.92 -9.36 -25.91
CA ARG A 290 -1.95 -9.35 -26.96
C ARG A 290 -2.35 -10.75 -27.43
N SER A 291 -1.80 -11.79 -26.81
CA SER A 291 -2.11 -13.16 -27.15
C SER A 291 -3.53 -13.55 -26.71
N PRO A 292 -4.19 -14.50 -27.40
CA PRO A 292 -5.45 -15.09 -26.94
C PRO A 292 -5.35 -15.69 -25.53
N GLU A 293 -4.19 -16.23 -25.18
CA GLU A 293 -3.86 -16.76 -23.85
C GLU A 293 -4.08 -15.70 -22.76
N TYR A 294 -3.51 -14.51 -22.93
CA TYR A 294 -3.61 -13.44 -21.93
C TYR A 294 -5.04 -12.87 -21.82
N LEU A 295 -5.72 -12.70 -22.95
CA LEU A 295 -7.13 -12.24 -22.95
C LEU A 295 -8.03 -13.26 -22.25
N SER A 296 -7.84 -14.56 -22.52
CA SER A 296 -8.57 -15.63 -21.80
C SER A 296 -8.24 -15.66 -20.31
N ALA A 297 -6.97 -15.44 -19.93
CA ALA A 297 -6.57 -15.36 -18.53
C ALA A 297 -7.29 -14.22 -17.79
N MET A 298 -7.45 -13.04 -18.40
CA MET A 298 -8.23 -11.94 -17.80
C MET A 298 -9.69 -12.32 -17.55
N GLU A 299 -10.35 -13.01 -18.48
CA GLU A 299 -11.74 -13.47 -18.29
C GLU A 299 -11.84 -14.51 -17.17
N ARG A 300 -10.92 -15.48 -17.12
CA ARG A 300 -10.86 -16.49 -16.05
C ARG A 300 -10.68 -15.87 -14.68
N VAL A 301 -9.84 -14.83 -14.59
CA VAL A 301 -9.66 -14.05 -13.37
C VAL A 301 -10.94 -13.34 -12.98
N TRP A 302 -11.63 -12.69 -13.92
CA TRP A 302 -12.90 -12.02 -13.67
C TRP A 302 -13.98 -12.98 -13.16
N GLU A 303 -14.10 -14.15 -13.79
CA GLU A 303 -15.02 -15.20 -13.38
C GLU A 303 -14.67 -15.72 -11.97
N ARG A 304 -13.40 -16.06 -11.74
CA ARG A 304 -12.97 -16.65 -10.46
C ARG A 304 -13.13 -15.71 -9.28
N LEU A 305 -12.86 -14.42 -9.49
CA LEU A 305 -13.08 -13.37 -8.48
C LEU A 305 -14.56 -13.02 -8.31
N GLY A 306 -15.45 -13.53 -9.18
CA GLY A 306 -16.88 -13.22 -9.19
C GLY A 306 -17.14 -11.74 -9.31
N VAL A 307 -16.44 -11.08 -10.25
CA VAL A 307 -16.55 -9.65 -10.47
C VAL A 307 -17.97 -9.28 -10.86
N THR A 308 -18.53 -8.25 -10.22
CA THR A 308 -19.81 -7.63 -10.59
C THR A 308 -19.65 -6.15 -10.90
N GLU A 309 -20.43 -5.67 -11.85
CA GLU A 309 -20.58 -4.24 -12.17
C GLU A 309 -21.76 -3.60 -11.41
N GLY A 310 -22.51 -4.41 -10.65
CA GLY A 310 -23.64 -3.99 -9.84
C GLY A 310 -23.23 -3.29 -8.55
N CYS A 311 -24.00 -2.27 -8.19
CA CYS A 311 -23.89 -1.57 -6.92
C CYS A 311 -25.31 -1.16 -6.49
N VAL A 312 -25.81 -1.79 -5.42
CA VAL A 312 -27.16 -1.49 -4.89
C VAL A 312 -27.16 -0.11 -4.23
N GLU A 313 -26.13 0.19 -3.43
CA GLU A 313 -25.98 1.46 -2.75
C GLU A 313 -24.52 1.95 -2.74
N GLU A 314 -24.32 3.21 -3.13
CA GLU A 314 -23.03 3.89 -3.03
C GLU A 314 -22.83 4.57 -1.68
N GLY A 315 -21.60 4.55 -1.17
CA GLY A 315 -21.19 5.36 -0.01
C GLY A 315 -21.18 6.85 -0.31
N LEU A 316 -21.11 7.69 0.74
CA LEU A 316 -21.16 9.15 0.62
C LEU A 316 -20.16 9.71 -0.40
N GLN A 317 -18.91 9.24 -0.36
CA GLN A 317 -17.85 9.79 -1.21
C GLN A 317 -18.13 9.53 -2.70
N ASN A 318 -18.58 8.31 -3.04
CA ASN A 318 -18.91 7.94 -4.41
C ASN A 318 -20.14 8.71 -4.92
N LYS A 319 -21.16 8.93 -4.07
CA LYS A 319 -22.30 9.81 -4.38
C LYS A 319 -21.86 11.25 -4.69
N VAL A 320 -20.90 11.79 -3.91
CA VAL A 320 -20.31 13.12 -4.15
C VAL A 320 -19.55 13.17 -5.47
N LEU A 321 -18.70 12.19 -5.75
CA LEU A 321 -17.97 12.12 -7.02
C LEU A 321 -18.94 12.12 -8.21
N ARG A 322 -19.93 11.23 -8.17
CA ARG A 322 -20.95 11.10 -9.22
C ARG A 322 -21.70 12.40 -9.44
N ARG A 323 -22.26 12.98 -8.38
CA ARG A 323 -23.01 14.24 -8.45
C ARG A 323 -22.15 15.38 -8.98
N GLY A 324 -20.92 15.51 -8.49
CA GLY A 324 -20.01 16.57 -8.92
C GLY A 324 -19.65 16.45 -10.41
N CYS A 325 -19.44 15.22 -10.89
CA CYS A 325 -19.26 14.96 -12.31
C CYS A 325 -20.51 15.30 -13.13
N GLU A 326 -21.69 14.84 -12.72
CA GLU A 326 -22.96 15.10 -13.42
C GLU A 326 -23.28 16.60 -13.52
N ASN A 327 -23.07 17.34 -12.43
CA ASN A 327 -23.28 18.79 -12.40
C ASN A 327 -22.31 19.57 -13.31
N LEU A 328 -21.13 19.01 -13.61
CA LEU A 328 -20.14 19.58 -14.52
C LEU A 328 -20.27 19.05 -15.95
N GLY A 329 -21.26 18.19 -16.24
CA GLY A 329 -21.40 17.54 -17.54
C GLY A 329 -20.30 16.52 -17.85
N LEU A 330 -19.62 15.99 -16.82
CA LEU A 330 -18.50 15.06 -16.96
C LEU A 330 -18.98 13.61 -16.92
N ARG A 331 -18.34 12.76 -17.74
CA ARG A 331 -18.57 11.32 -17.72
C ARG A 331 -18.05 10.71 -16.42
N VAL A 332 -18.94 10.03 -15.69
CA VAL A 332 -18.61 9.20 -14.54
C VAL A 332 -18.91 7.73 -14.89
N GLU A 333 -17.99 6.84 -14.55
CA GLU A 333 -18.09 5.41 -14.81
C GLU A 333 -18.33 4.65 -13.51
N ARG A 334 -19.05 3.53 -13.58
CA ARG A 334 -19.13 2.56 -12.47
C ARG A 334 -17.84 1.74 -12.45
N VAL A 335 -17.43 1.32 -11.26
CA VAL A 335 -16.26 0.47 -11.07
C VAL A 335 -16.71 -0.93 -10.68
N ALA A 336 -16.28 -1.93 -11.45
CA ALA A 336 -16.55 -3.33 -11.15
C ALA A 336 -15.81 -3.76 -9.88
N ARG A 337 -16.39 -4.69 -9.11
CA ARG A 337 -15.87 -5.10 -7.80
C ARG A 337 -15.83 -6.61 -7.63
N ASN A 338 -14.85 -7.12 -6.89
CA ASN A 338 -14.81 -8.52 -6.43
C ASN A 338 -15.52 -8.72 -5.07
N SER A 339 -16.65 -8.06 -4.88
CA SER A 339 -17.56 -8.21 -3.74
C SER A 339 -18.99 -8.26 -4.25
N SER A 340 -19.95 -8.72 -3.47
CA SER A 340 -21.36 -8.72 -3.88
C SER A 340 -21.88 -7.31 -4.17
N GLU A 341 -22.95 -7.23 -4.97
CA GLU A 341 -23.56 -5.96 -5.38
C GLU A 341 -24.07 -5.13 -4.21
N GLY A 342 -24.56 -5.80 -3.16
CA GLY A 342 -25.06 -5.21 -1.92
C GLY A 342 -23.98 -4.97 -0.86
N HIS A 343 -22.70 -5.18 -1.17
CA HIS A 343 -21.62 -5.01 -0.21
C HIS A 343 -21.46 -3.54 0.25
N TYR A 344 -21.65 -3.29 1.54
CA TYR A 344 -21.67 -1.95 2.16
C TYR A 344 -20.95 -1.94 3.53
N CYS A 345 -19.64 -2.19 3.59
CA CYS A 345 -18.92 -2.23 4.88
C CYS A 345 -17.95 -1.07 5.16
N GLY A 346 -17.46 -0.36 4.13
CA GLY A 346 -16.46 0.74 4.29
C GLY A 346 -15.06 0.31 4.75
N ALA A 347 -14.92 -0.93 5.24
CA ALA A 347 -13.76 -1.41 5.97
C ALA A 347 -12.84 -2.36 5.19
N CYS A 348 -13.05 -2.60 3.89
CA CYS A 348 -12.25 -3.59 3.12
C CYS A 348 -10.72 -3.36 3.16
N GLY A 349 -10.27 -2.14 3.47
CA GLY A 349 -8.86 -1.83 3.74
C GLY A 349 -8.31 -2.54 4.98
N TYR A 350 -9.15 -2.82 5.97
CA TYR A 350 -8.80 -3.43 7.25
C TYR A 350 -9.09 -4.95 7.27
N GLY A 351 -9.20 -5.56 6.08
CA GLY A 351 -9.83 -6.87 5.90
C GLY A 351 -11.35 -6.74 5.75
N CYS A 352 -12.04 -7.81 5.36
CA CYS A 352 -13.49 -7.78 5.14
C CYS A 352 -14.21 -8.57 6.23
N PRO A 353 -14.71 -7.93 7.30
CA PRO A 353 -15.46 -8.63 8.36
C PRO A 353 -16.73 -9.32 7.86
N ALA A 354 -17.33 -8.80 6.78
CA ALA A 354 -18.50 -9.43 6.15
C ALA A 354 -18.15 -10.73 5.38
N GLY A 355 -16.87 -11.00 5.12
CA GLY A 355 -16.42 -12.19 4.37
C GLY A 355 -16.83 -12.22 2.89
N ASP A 356 -17.30 -11.09 2.35
CA ASP A 356 -17.89 -11.02 1.02
C ASP A 356 -16.88 -10.63 -0.08
N LYS A 357 -15.82 -9.90 0.28
CA LYS A 357 -14.74 -9.52 -0.63
C LYS A 357 -13.86 -10.72 -0.98
N ARG A 358 -13.63 -10.93 -2.27
CA ARG A 358 -12.97 -12.13 -2.81
C ARG A 358 -11.51 -11.85 -3.20
N GLY A 359 -10.60 -11.91 -2.24
CA GLY A 359 -9.15 -11.90 -2.45
C GLY A 359 -8.60 -13.29 -2.83
N THR A 360 -7.28 -13.42 -3.04
CA THR A 360 -6.66 -14.72 -3.32
C THR A 360 -6.80 -15.70 -2.13
N ASP A 361 -6.91 -15.19 -0.91
CA ASP A 361 -7.16 -15.92 0.35
C ASP A 361 -8.51 -16.64 0.41
N THR A 362 -9.51 -16.15 -0.32
CA THR A 362 -10.85 -16.74 -0.41
C THR A 362 -11.15 -17.33 -1.78
N THR A 363 -10.20 -17.23 -2.72
CA THR A 363 -10.34 -17.72 -4.09
C THR A 363 -9.21 -18.70 -4.45
N TRP A 364 -8.17 -18.23 -5.12
CA TRP A 364 -7.11 -19.06 -5.70
C TRP A 364 -6.36 -19.92 -4.67
N LEU A 365 -6.09 -19.42 -3.47
CA LEU A 365 -5.45 -20.24 -2.43
C LEU A 365 -6.36 -21.35 -1.92
N VAL A 366 -7.68 -21.14 -1.95
CA VAL A 366 -8.65 -22.21 -1.65
C VAL A 366 -8.53 -23.30 -2.71
N ASP A 367 -8.52 -22.93 -3.99
CA ASP A 367 -8.34 -23.88 -5.09
C ASP A 367 -7.01 -24.64 -4.96
N ALA A 368 -5.92 -23.95 -4.59
CA ALA A 368 -4.62 -24.56 -4.39
C ALA A 368 -4.64 -25.61 -3.26
N VAL A 369 -5.21 -25.25 -2.11
CA VAL A 369 -5.33 -26.15 -0.95
C VAL A 369 -6.25 -27.34 -1.25
N GLU A 370 -7.33 -27.13 -2.01
CA GLU A 370 -8.20 -28.24 -2.46
C GLU A 370 -7.47 -29.24 -3.35
N HIS A 371 -6.41 -28.81 -4.03
CA HIS A 371 -5.53 -29.68 -4.83
C HIS A 371 -4.23 -30.05 -4.08
N GLY A 372 -4.20 -29.95 -2.75
CA GLY A 372 -3.12 -30.46 -1.91
C GLY A 372 -1.92 -29.53 -1.71
N ALA A 373 -2.02 -28.25 -2.08
CA ALA A 373 -0.99 -27.27 -1.74
C ALA A 373 -0.93 -27.04 -0.22
N VAL A 374 0.28 -26.82 0.30
CA VAL A 374 0.53 -26.51 1.71
C VAL A 374 1.04 -25.08 1.86
N ILE A 375 0.46 -24.32 2.79
CA ILE A 375 0.77 -22.91 3.02
C ILE A 375 1.35 -22.74 4.43
N LEU A 376 2.58 -22.25 4.54
CA LEU A 376 3.22 -21.92 5.81
C LEU A 376 3.15 -20.41 6.04
N THR A 377 2.44 -19.99 7.09
CA THR A 377 2.29 -18.57 7.46
C THR A 377 3.24 -18.17 8.58
N GLY A 378 3.45 -16.85 8.77
CA GLY A 378 4.48 -16.36 9.67
C GLY A 378 5.89 -16.81 9.28
N CYS A 379 6.11 -17.15 8.00
CA CYS A 379 7.34 -17.71 7.47
C CYS A 379 7.98 -16.75 6.46
N ARG A 380 9.13 -16.18 6.80
CA ARG A 380 9.89 -15.27 5.94
C ARG A 380 10.97 -16.02 5.19
N ALA A 381 11.00 -15.90 3.86
CA ALA A 381 12.13 -16.34 3.06
C ALA A 381 13.31 -15.38 3.20
N ASP A 382 14.51 -15.94 3.39
CA ASP A 382 15.76 -15.19 3.52
C ASP A 382 16.50 -15.11 2.19
N ARG A 383 16.59 -16.23 1.46
CA ARG A 383 17.27 -16.34 0.14
C ARG A 383 16.92 -17.62 -0.60
N PHE A 384 16.96 -17.58 -1.93
CA PHE A 384 17.12 -18.76 -2.77
C PHE A 384 18.55 -19.30 -2.66
N PHE A 385 18.69 -20.60 -2.89
CA PHE A 385 20.00 -21.25 -3.00
C PHE A 385 20.12 -21.99 -4.33
N PHE A 386 21.34 -22.03 -4.84
CA PHE A 386 21.63 -22.54 -6.18
C PHE A 386 22.55 -23.76 -6.07
N SER A 387 22.64 -24.54 -7.15
CA SER A 387 23.69 -25.54 -7.30
C SER A 387 25.05 -24.89 -7.06
N ALA A 388 25.95 -25.56 -6.35
CA ALA A 388 27.34 -25.13 -6.29
C ALA A 388 27.85 -25.05 -7.74
N ASP A 389 28.31 -23.87 -8.15
CA ASP A 389 29.10 -23.77 -9.36
C ASP A 389 30.41 -24.51 -9.06
N GLU A 390 30.79 -25.53 -9.86
CA GLU A 390 32.22 -25.76 -10.11
C GLU A 390 32.77 -24.38 -10.48
N GLU A 391 33.69 -23.86 -9.66
CA GLU A 391 34.25 -22.52 -9.75
C GLU A 391 34.47 -22.14 -11.22
N GLY A 392 33.52 -21.39 -11.78
CA GLY A 392 33.72 -20.78 -13.08
C GLY A 392 34.84 -19.78 -12.87
N GLU A 393 36.02 -20.13 -13.36
CA GLU A 393 37.18 -19.24 -13.51
C GLU A 393 36.69 -17.83 -13.85
N GLU A 394 37.31 -16.84 -13.21
CA GLU A 394 37.09 -15.42 -13.45
C GLU A 394 37.24 -15.12 -14.95
N GLY A 395 36.14 -15.23 -15.69
CA GLY A 395 36.06 -14.99 -17.11
C GLY A 395 36.20 -13.51 -17.40
N GLU A 396 37.44 -13.14 -17.69
CA GLU A 396 37.98 -12.08 -18.54
C GLU A 396 37.26 -10.72 -18.63
N GLU A 397 38.10 -9.71 -18.46
CA GLU A 397 37.85 -8.28 -18.57
C GLU A 397 37.15 -7.90 -19.90
N TYR A 398 36.13 -7.06 -19.78
CA TYR A 398 35.31 -6.51 -20.85
C TYR A 398 36.16 -5.94 -22.02
N ARG A 399 36.06 -6.57 -23.20
CA ARG A 399 36.49 -5.99 -24.49
C ARG A 399 35.25 -5.70 -25.36
N PRO A 400 35.00 -4.44 -25.78
CA PRO A 400 33.86 -4.12 -26.64
C PRO A 400 34.13 -4.55 -28.08
N GLY A 401 33.32 -5.46 -28.65
CA GLY A 401 33.34 -5.73 -30.09
C GLY A 401 32.78 -7.06 -30.59
N GLU A 402 32.65 -8.09 -29.75
CA GLU A 402 32.24 -9.44 -30.21
C GLU A 402 31.00 -9.97 -29.49
N GLY A 403 30.11 -10.64 -30.23
CA GLY A 403 28.81 -11.14 -29.79
C GLY A 403 28.92 -12.13 -28.61
N LYS A 404 28.07 -11.92 -27.60
CA LYS A 404 28.08 -12.62 -26.31
C LYS A 404 28.01 -14.15 -26.41
N MET A 405 28.99 -14.82 -25.81
CA MET A 405 28.83 -16.15 -25.20
C MET A 405 28.14 -15.93 -23.82
N GLY A 406 26.95 -16.52 -23.62
CA GLY A 406 26.12 -16.27 -22.43
C GLY A 406 26.74 -16.77 -21.12
N ARG A 407 26.59 -15.99 -20.04
CA ARG A 407 26.98 -16.39 -18.68
C ARG A 407 26.22 -17.67 -18.28
N LYS A 408 26.90 -18.71 -17.79
CA LYS A 408 26.26 -19.97 -17.39
C LYS A 408 25.20 -19.68 -16.33
N LYS A 409 23.92 -20.00 -16.60
CA LYS A 409 22.82 -19.79 -15.65
C LYS A 409 23.01 -20.72 -14.46
N LYS A 410 22.90 -20.18 -13.25
CA LYS A 410 22.87 -20.99 -12.02
C LYS A 410 21.60 -21.81 -11.98
N LYS A 411 21.61 -23.02 -11.42
CA LYS A 411 20.36 -23.78 -11.22
C LYS A 411 19.79 -23.49 -9.84
N CYS A 412 18.56 -22.98 -9.75
CA CYS A 412 17.86 -22.78 -8.49
C CYS A 412 17.44 -24.14 -7.90
N LEU A 413 17.75 -24.37 -6.63
CA LEU A 413 17.45 -25.62 -5.92
C LEU A 413 16.33 -25.47 -4.89
N GLY A 414 15.91 -24.23 -4.60
CA GLY A 414 14.90 -23.95 -3.58
C GLY A 414 15.17 -22.68 -2.79
N VAL A 415 14.54 -22.58 -1.63
CA VAL A 415 14.58 -21.40 -0.76
C VAL A 415 14.87 -21.77 0.70
N VAL A 416 15.64 -20.92 1.38
CA VAL A 416 15.80 -20.94 2.83
C VAL A 416 14.87 -19.92 3.45
N ALA A 417 14.11 -20.34 4.45
CA ALA A 417 13.15 -19.53 5.17
C ALA A 417 13.19 -19.80 6.67
N ARG A 418 12.52 -18.95 7.44
CA ARG A 418 12.43 -19.05 8.90
C ARG A 418 11.09 -18.55 9.39
N SER A 419 10.61 -19.10 10.51
CA SER A 419 9.48 -18.50 11.20
C SER A 419 9.88 -17.13 11.77
N VAL A 420 8.99 -16.16 11.60
CA VAL A 420 9.04 -14.81 12.17
C VAL A 420 7.80 -14.51 13.01
N ALA A 421 6.98 -15.53 13.26
CA ALA A 421 5.76 -15.40 14.03
C ALA A 421 6.05 -14.97 15.48
N PRO A 422 5.41 -13.90 15.98
CA PRO A 422 5.51 -13.51 17.38
C PRO A 422 5.01 -14.66 18.29
N GLY A 423 5.80 -15.04 19.29
CA GLY A 423 5.41 -16.09 20.25
C GLY A 423 5.58 -17.54 19.77
N GLY A 424 5.88 -17.77 18.49
CA GLY A 424 6.10 -19.11 17.94
C GLY A 424 7.31 -19.83 18.56
N GLY A 425 7.23 -21.15 18.66
CA GLY A 425 8.28 -22.02 19.21
C GLY A 425 9.26 -22.56 18.16
N VAL A 426 9.03 -22.30 16.87
CA VAL A 426 9.90 -22.74 15.79
C VAL A 426 11.18 -21.89 15.77
N ARG A 427 12.33 -22.53 15.89
CA ARG A 427 13.66 -21.88 15.91
C ARG A 427 14.52 -22.32 14.72
N LYS A 428 14.38 -23.56 14.27
CA LYS A 428 15.14 -24.06 13.13
C LYS A 428 14.72 -23.39 11.82
N ARG A 429 15.65 -23.30 10.88
CA ARG A 429 15.36 -22.80 9.53
C ARG A 429 14.73 -23.90 8.68
N LEU A 430 13.91 -23.49 7.72
CA LEU A 430 13.31 -24.37 6.72
C LEU A 430 14.11 -24.22 5.43
N GLN A 431 14.60 -25.33 4.90
CA GLN A 431 15.18 -25.42 3.56
C GLN A 431 14.20 -26.15 2.66
N VAL A 432 13.43 -25.41 1.88
CA VAL A 432 12.47 -26.00 0.94
C VAL A 432 13.19 -26.23 -0.39
N ARG A 433 13.36 -27.50 -0.76
CA ARG A 433 13.93 -27.94 -2.04
C ARG A 433 12.81 -28.15 -3.05
N ALA A 434 13.00 -27.61 -4.24
CA ALA A 434 12.01 -27.65 -5.30
C ALA A 434 12.65 -27.70 -6.68
N LYS A 435 11.95 -28.32 -7.63
CA LYS A 435 12.34 -28.30 -9.05
C LYS A 435 12.17 -26.89 -9.65
N VAL A 436 11.14 -26.17 -9.19
CA VAL A 436 10.83 -24.80 -9.57
C VAL A 436 10.63 -23.95 -8.33
N SER A 437 11.23 -22.76 -8.32
CA SER A 437 11.02 -21.74 -7.29
C SER A 437 10.38 -20.51 -7.91
N ILE A 438 9.37 -19.95 -7.26
CA ILE A 438 8.66 -18.75 -7.71
C ILE A 438 8.75 -17.67 -6.64
N SER A 439 9.27 -16.50 -7.00
CA SER A 439 9.18 -15.29 -6.18
C SER A 439 7.89 -14.53 -6.50
N SER A 440 7.05 -14.33 -5.49
CA SER A 440 5.76 -13.64 -5.58
C SER A 440 5.56 -12.69 -4.39
N CYS A 441 6.65 -12.08 -3.90
CA CYS A 441 6.68 -11.23 -2.71
C CYS A 441 6.19 -9.79 -2.97
N GLY A 442 5.85 -9.44 -4.22
CA GLY A 442 5.47 -8.10 -4.65
C GLY A 442 6.67 -7.21 -4.95
N SER A 443 6.43 -6.05 -5.56
CA SER A 443 7.48 -5.18 -6.11
C SER A 443 8.38 -4.49 -5.10
N LEU A 444 8.11 -4.66 -3.80
CA LEU A 444 8.96 -4.15 -2.73
C LEU A 444 9.88 -5.22 -2.16
N GLN A 445 9.53 -6.50 -2.27
CA GLN A 445 10.21 -7.57 -1.55
C GLN A 445 10.81 -8.63 -2.48
N THR A 446 10.21 -8.87 -3.65
CA THR A 446 10.80 -9.72 -4.70
C THR A 446 12.21 -9.28 -5.11
N PRO A 447 12.48 -7.99 -5.42
CA PRO A 447 13.84 -7.58 -5.75
C PRO A 447 14.82 -7.73 -4.58
N VAL A 448 14.34 -7.59 -3.34
CA VAL A 448 15.17 -7.76 -2.14
C VAL A 448 15.56 -9.23 -1.98
N LEU A 449 14.60 -10.15 -2.14
CA LEU A 449 14.86 -11.59 -2.08
C LEU A 449 15.77 -12.07 -3.21
N MET A 450 15.59 -11.56 -4.43
CA MET A 450 16.47 -11.88 -5.55
C MET A 450 17.91 -11.39 -5.28
N ALA A 451 18.07 -10.16 -4.81
CA ALA A 451 19.37 -9.59 -4.49
C ALA A 451 20.04 -10.29 -3.28
N SER A 452 19.29 -10.64 -2.23
CA SER A 452 19.82 -11.39 -1.07
C SER A 452 20.26 -12.80 -1.42
N SER A 453 19.74 -13.35 -2.52
CA SER A 453 20.16 -14.63 -3.10
C SER A 453 21.48 -14.52 -3.87
N GLY A 454 22.02 -13.32 -4.08
CA GLY A 454 23.29 -13.10 -4.79
C GLY A 454 23.14 -12.92 -6.30
N LEU A 455 21.92 -12.68 -6.79
CA LEU A 455 21.66 -12.28 -8.17
C LEU A 455 22.11 -10.83 -8.40
N LYS A 456 22.69 -10.55 -9.57
CA LYS A 456 23.39 -9.30 -9.89
C LYS A 456 22.82 -8.57 -11.10
N ASN A 457 21.74 -9.07 -11.73
CA ASN A 457 21.12 -8.43 -12.87
C ASN A 457 20.78 -6.96 -12.52
N PRO A 458 21.20 -5.97 -13.35
CA PRO A 458 21.09 -4.55 -13.01
C PRO A 458 19.65 -4.04 -12.94
N HIS A 459 18.69 -4.78 -13.47
CA HIS A 459 17.26 -4.43 -13.44
C HIS A 459 16.54 -4.89 -12.18
N ILE A 460 17.15 -5.76 -11.36
CA ILE A 460 16.60 -6.14 -10.05
C ILE A 460 16.54 -4.91 -9.14
N GLY A 461 15.33 -4.57 -8.69
CA GLY A 461 15.07 -3.44 -7.80
C GLY A 461 15.07 -2.08 -8.49
N ARG A 462 15.05 -2.01 -9.83
CA ARG A 462 14.88 -0.76 -10.61
C ARG A 462 13.53 -0.77 -11.32
N ASN A 463 13.13 0.35 -11.92
CA ASN A 463 11.86 0.46 -12.65
C ASN A 463 10.62 0.31 -11.78
N LEU A 464 10.73 0.72 -10.50
CA LEU A 464 9.58 0.72 -9.61
C LEU A 464 8.61 1.85 -10.01
N HIS A 465 7.40 1.49 -10.39
CA HIS A 465 6.29 2.42 -10.57
C HIS A 465 5.35 2.36 -9.36
N LEU A 466 4.75 3.52 -9.02
CA LEU A 466 3.99 3.67 -7.78
C LEU A 466 2.55 4.15 -7.95
N HIS A 467 2.09 4.51 -9.16
CA HIS A 467 0.78 5.18 -9.35
C HIS A 467 0.56 6.29 -8.32
N PRO A 468 1.35 7.36 -8.36
CA PRO A 468 1.33 8.37 -7.32
C PRO A 468 -0.04 9.05 -7.23
N VAL A 469 -0.47 9.31 -6.00
CA VAL A 469 -1.77 9.88 -5.68
C VAL A 469 -1.63 11.18 -4.92
N VAL A 470 -2.49 12.15 -5.23
CA VAL A 470 -2.70 13.39 -4.46
C VAL A 470 -4.19 13.54 -4.14
N LEU A 471 -4.53 14.10 -2.97
CA LEU A 471 -5.91 14.21 -2.50
C LEU A 471 -6.40 15.65 -2.40
N ALA A 472 -7.67 15.85 -2.75
CA ALA A 472 -8.49 16.99 -2.40
C ALA A 472 -9.58 16.57 -1.41
N TRP A 473 -10.09 17.52 -0.64
CA TRP A 473 -11.16 17.28 0.33
C TRP A 473 -12.25 18.33 0.22
N GLY A 474 -13.48 17.95 0.55
CA GLY A 474 -14.64 18.83 0.63
C GLY A 474 -15.52 18.51 1.83
N TYR A 475 -15.94 19.53 2.57
CA TYR A 475 -16.82 19.39 3.73
C TYR A 475 -18.29 19.53 3.35
N PHE A 476 -19.11 18.55 3.72
CA PHE A 476 -20.54 18.47 3.40
C PHE A 476 -21.38 18.41 4.67
N PRO A 477 -21.69 19.55 5.32
CA PRO A 477 -22.46 19.56 6.55
C PRO A 477 -23.84 18.91 6.36
N GLU A 478 -24.37 18.31 7.43
CA GLU A 478 -25.72 17.75 7.41
C GLU A 478 -26.75 18.88 7.23
N GLY A 479 -27.79 18.64 6.42
CA GLY A 479 -28.79 19.67 6.09
C GLY A 479 -28.30 20.76 5.14
N SER A 480 -27.14 20.57 4.47
CA SER A 480 -26.61 21.49 3.46
C SER A 480 -27.41 21.49 2.16
N ALA A 481 -26.92 22.22 1.15
CA ALA A 481 -27.45 22.36 -0.21
C ALA A 481 -27.74 21.04 -0.96
N ALA A 482 -27.32 19.91 -0.40
CA ALA A 482 -27.37 18.58 -0.96
C ALA A 482 -28.01 17.57 0.04
N PRO A 483 -29.31 17.70 0.38
CA PRO A 483 -29.99 16.87 1.38
C PRO A 483 -30.05 15.37 1.03
N GLU A 484 -29.83 15.00 -0.23
CA GLU A 484 -29.73 13.63 -0.71
C GLU A 484 -28.37 12.96 -0.40
N LEU A 485 -27.32 13.73 -0.08
CA LEU A 485 -26.00 13.21 0.27
C LEU A 485 -25.93 12.75 1.75
N LYS A 486 -26.56 11.61 2.04
CA LYS A 486 -26.57 10.96 3.36
C LYS A 486 -25.39 10.00 3.58
N GLY A 487 -25.17 9.59 4.83
CA GLY A 487 -24.11 8.65 5.25
C GLY A 487 -22.84 9.33 5.76
N LYS A 488 -21.83 8.54 6.10
CA LYS A 488 -20.50 9.01 6.51
C LYS A 488 -19.43 8.58 5.52
N VAL A 489 -18.26 9.22 5.58
CA VAL A 489 -17.15 8.97 4.63
C VAL A 489 -16.53 7.58 4.74
N PHE A 490 -16.69 6.92 5.89
CA PHE A 490 -16.16 5.59 6.19
C PHE A 490 -17.19 4.47 6.00
N GLU A 491 -18.33 4.76 5.36
CA GLU A 491 -19.41 3.81 5.10
C GLU A 491 -19.53 3.46 3.60
N GLY A 492 -19.98 2.24 3.32
CA GLY A 492 -20.30 1.78 1.96
C GLY A 492 -19.13 1.25 1.14
N GLY A 493 -19.37 1.00 -0.15
CA GLY A 493 -18.31 0.58 -1.07
C GLY A 493 -17.25 1.69 -1.23
N ILE A 494 -15.96 1.31 -1.19
CA ILE A 494 -14.85 2.28 -1.22
C ILE A 494 -14.68 2.89 -2.61
N ILE A 495 -14.48 2.08 -3.66
CA ILE A 495 -14.44 2.55 -5.05
C ILE A 495 -15.61 1.93 -5.81
N THR A 496 -16.68 2.70 -6.05
CA THR A 496 -17.82 2.29 -6.88
C THR A 496 -18.01 3.20 -8.10
N SER A 497 -17.39 4.39 -8.07
CA SER A 497 -17.41 5.39 -9.13
C SER A 497 -15.98 5.86 -9.44
N LEU A 498 -15.73 6.17 -10.71
CA LEU A 498 -14.51 6.87 -11.14
C LEU A 498 -14.79 7.89 -12.23
N HIS A 499 -13.90 8.87 -12.37
CA HIS A 499 -13.87 9.80 -13.50
C HIS A 499 -12.46 9.85 -14.10
N LYS A 500 -12.36 9.76 -15.44
CA LYS A 500 -11.09 9.85 -16.16
C LYS A 500 -10.88 11.28 -16.65
N VAL A 501 -9.83 11.94 -16.18
CA VAL A 501 -9.41 13.26 -16.65
C VAL A 501 -8.67 13.09 -17.97
N ARG A 502 -9.14 13.74 -19.03
CA ARG A 502 -8.57 13.64 -20.38
C ARG A 502 -7.92 14.94 -20.84
N SER A 503 -7.02 14.83 -21.82
CA SER A 503 -6.39 15.98 -22.48
C SER A 503 -7.37 16.80 -23.33
N SER A 504 -8.43 16.16 -23.85
CA SER A 504 -9.55 16.82 -24.53
C SER A 504 -10.86 16.11 -24.13
N GLU A 505 -11.89 16.90 -23.85
CA GLU A 505 -13.24 16.41 -23.52
C GLU A 505 -14.06 16.07 -24.78
N GLU A 506 -13.62 16.49 -25.97
CA GLU A 506 -14.35 16.36 -27.23
C GLU A 506 -14.28 14.95 -27.84
N ASP A 507 -13.38 14.09 -27.35
CA ASP A 507 -13.29 12.68 -27.76
C ASP A 507 -13.69 11.74 -26.61
N PRO A 508 -14.99 11.44 -26.46
CA PRO A 508 -15.49 10.54 -25.41
C PRO A 508 -15.00 9.08 -25.56
N ASN A 509 -14.48 8.68 -26.72
CA ASN A 509 -13.98 7.33 -27.01
C ASN A 509 -12.45 7.27 -27.21
N GLY A 510 -11.75 8.38 -26.93
CA GLY A 510 -10.32 8.49 -27.13
C GLY A 510 -9.50 7.45 -26.37
N ASP A 511 -8.36 7.09 -26.95
CA ASP A 511 -7.45 6.06 -26.45
C ASP A 511 -7.00 6.37 -25.01
N ALA A 512 -6.65 5.33 -24.25
CA ALA A 512 -6.13 5.47 -22.88
C ALA A 512 -4.85 6.30 -22.80
N ALA A 513 -4.15 6.53 -23.93
CA ALA A 513 -3.06 7.50 -24.07
C ALA A 513 -3.48 8.96 -23.77
N THR A 514 -4.78 9.28 -23.85
CA THR A 514 -5.33 10.61 -23.55
C THR A 514 -5.66 10.82 -22.07
N ILE A 515 -5.66 9.76 -21.26
CA ILE A 515 -5.99 9.81 -19.83
C ILE A 515 -4.80 10.40 -19.07
N ARG A 516 -5.05 11.53 -18.42
CA ARG A 516 -4.04 12.27 -17.65
C ARG A 516 -4.07 11.90 -16.17
N ALA A 517 -5.27 11.71 -15.62
CA ALA A 517 -5.47 11.24 -14.24
C ALA A 517 -6.80 10.48 -14.12
N ILE A 518 -6.94 9.68 -13.07
CA ILE A 518 -8.21 9.06 -12.66
C ILE A 518 -8.58 9.62 -11.29
N ILE A 519 -9.82 10.11 -11.16
CA ILE A 519 -10.43 10.56 -9.92
C ILE A 519 -11.27 9.44 -9.33
N GLU A 520 -10.91 9.05 -8.11
CA GLU A 520 -11.55 7.97 -7.34
C GLU A 520 -11.69 8.41 -5.87
N THR A 521 -12.30 7.56 -5.04
CA THR A 521 -12.54 7.86 -3.63
C THR A 521 -11.76 6.88 -2.72
N PRO A 522 -11.06 7.36 -1.68
CA PRO A 522 -10.21 6.51 -0.85
C PRO A 522 -10.98 5.89 0.31
N SER A 523 -10.39 4.90 0.99
CA SER A 523 -10.78 4.56 2.37
C SER A 523 -9.75 5.13 3.33
N THR A 524 -10.19 6.02 4.22
CA THR A 524 -9.35 6.64 5.24
C THR A 524 -10.08 6.62 6.58
N GLY A 525 -9.61 5.77 7.49
CA GLY A 525 -9.98 5.84 8.90
C GLY A 525 -9.51 7.15 9.55
N PRO A 526 -9.97 7.45 10.77
CA PRO A 526 -9.67 8.71 11.44
C PRO A 526 -8.16 8.93 11.64
N ALA A 527 -7.38 7.87 11.83
CA ALA A 527 -5.93 7.93 11.96
C ALA A 527 -5.28 8.30 10.63
N ALA A 528 -5.48 7.52 9.55
CA ALA A 528 -4.93 7.86 8.24
C ALA A 528 -5.37 9.25 7.78
N PHE A 529 -6.64 9.60 7.94
CA PHE A 529 -7.18 10.92 7.62
C PHE A 529 -6.39 12.03 8.33
N SER A 530 -6.22 11.94 9.65
CA SER A 530 -5.52 12.95 10.45
C SER A 530 -4.03 13.11 10.07
N THR A 531 -3.36 12.01 9.68
CA THR A 531 -1.94 12.05 9.29
C THR A 531 -1.72 12.76 7.96
N LEU A 532 -2.60 12.52 6.99
CA LEU A 532 -2.57 13.16 5.68
C LEU A 532 -3.00 14.63 5.79
N PHE A 533 -4.03 14.92 6.58
CA PHE A 533 -4.58 16.28 6.75
C PHE A 533 -3.53 17.30 7.19
N PRO A 534 -3.42 18.48 6.56
CA PRO A 534 -2.44 19.48 6.98
C PRO A 534 -2.69 19.94 8.41
N TRP A 535 -1.60 20.14 9.15
CA TRP A 535 -1.63 20.68 10.50
C TRP A 535 -1.14 22.12 10.47
N THR A 536 -2.00 23.07 10.85
CA THR A 536 -1.63 24.49 10.98
C THR A 536 -1.57 24.94 12.45
N SER A 537 -2.42 24.37 13.30
CA SER A 537 -2.44 24.55 14.76
C SER A 537 -3.16 23.38 15.42
N GLY A 538 -3.01 23.23 16.75
CA GLY A 538 -3.75 22.24 17.53
C GLY A 538 -5.26 22.49 17.53
N ARG A 539 -5.69 23.77 17.46
CA ARG A 539 -7.11 24.13 17.34
C ARG A 539 -7.68 23.73 15.98
N ASP A 540 -7.02 24.16 14.89
CA ASP A 540 -7.44 23.85 13.51
C ASP A 540 -7.55 22.34 13.28
N MET A 541 -6.59 21.55 13.76
CA MET A 541 -6.66 20.09 13.64
C MET A 541 -7.89 19.51 14.37
N LYS A 542 -8.24 20.00 15.56
CA LYS A 542 -9.45 19.55 16.28
C LYS A 542 -10.72 19.93 15.54
N GLU A 543 -10.80 21.16 15.02
CA GLU A 543 -11.94 21.62 14.24
C GLU A 543 -12.14 20.80 12.95
N ARG A 544 -11.03 20.42 12.28
CA ARG A 544 -11.07 19.55 11.10
C ARG A 544 -11.48 18.13 11.46
N MET A 545 -10.95 17.57 12.54
CA MET A 545 -11.30 16.21 12.98
C MET A 545 -12.76 16.13 13.43
N ALA A 546 -13.31 17.16 14.06
CA ALA A 546 -14.75 17.23 14.39
C ALA A 546 -15.66 17.17 13.14
N LYS A 547 -15.13 17.50 11.95
CA LYS A 547 -15.83 17.41 10.66
C LYS A 547 -15.59 16.08 9.93
N TYR A 548 -14.71 15.21 10.42
CA TYR A 548 -14.19 14.01 9.74
C TYR A 548 -15.28 13.19 9.04
N GLY A 549 -16.34 12.79 9.75
CA GLY A 549 -17.40 11.93 9.22
C GLY A 549 -18.12 12.49 7.99
N ARG A 550 -17.98 13.80 7.71
CA ARG A 550 -18.62 14.52 6.60
C ARG A 550 -17.62 15.29 5.72
N THR A 551 -16.32 14.99 5.82
CA THR A 551 -15.28 15.55 4.95
C THR A 551 -14.87 14.54 3.91
N VAL A 552 -15.52 14.58 2.75
CA VAL A 552 -15.26 13.68 1.62
C VAL A 552 -13.87 13.94 1.04
N GLN A 553 -13.16 12.87 0.72
CA GLN A 553 -11.88 12.94 0.00
C GLN A 553 -12.04 12.37 -1.41
N LEU A 554 -11.49 13.07 -2.39
CA LEU A 554 -11.27 12.56 -3.74
C LEU A 554 -9.78 12.55 -4.00
N PHE A 555 -9.30 11.52 -4.69
CA PHE A 555 -7.90 11.43 -5.04
C PHE A 555 -7.70 11.37 -6.55
N ALA A 556 -6.63 12.02 -7.01
CA ALA A 556 -6.17 11.94 -8.38
C ALA A 556 -4.97 11.00 -8.45
N MET A 557 -5.13 9.91 -9.18
CA MET A 557 -4.07 8.94 -9.49
C MET A 557 -3.58 9.16 -10.91
N VAL A 558 -2.26 9.09 -11.12
CA VAL A 558 -1.67 9.17 -12.47
C VAL A 558 -0.94 7.89 -12.84
N ARG A 559 -0.96 7.56 -14.13
CA ARG A 559 -0.05 6.57 -14.71
C ARG A 559 1.33 7.21 -14.81
N ASP A 560 2.24 6.82 -13.94
CA ASP A 560 3.54 7.45 -13.84
C ASP A 560 4.53 7.01 -14.92
N GLU A 561 5.20 8.00 -15.50
CA GLU A 561 6.41 7.83 -16.31
C GLU A 561 7.67 7.84 -15.43
N GLY A 562 7.59 8.53 -14.28
CA GLY A 562 8.59 8.48 -13.24
C GLY A 562 8.81 7.06 -12.72
N SER A 563 10.02 6.79 -12.24
CA SER A 563 10.38 5.48 -11.71
C SER A 563 11.25 5.58 -10.47
N GLY A 564 11.30 4.46 -9.76
CA GLY A 564 11.98 4.31 -8.49
C GLY A 564 12.91 3.10 -8.44
N THR A 565 13.51 2.93 -7.27
CA THR A 565 14.36 1.79 -6.93
C THR A 565 14.06 1.28 -5.54
N VAL A 566 14.22 -0.02 -5.34
CA VAL A 566 14.19 -0.71 -4.04
C VAL A 566 15.58 -1.30 -3.77
N LYS A 567 16.18 -0.99 -2.62
CA LYS A 567 17.51 -1.49 -2.23
C LYS A 567 17.53 -1.95 -0.77
N GLY A 568 17.30 -3.23 -0.55
CA GLY A 568 17.12 -3.80 0.79
C GLY A 568 15.73 -3.56 1.35
N ASP A 569 15.46 -4.12 2.54
CA ASP A 569 14.15 -4.07 3.19
C ASP A 569 13.63 -2.63 3.29
N ASP A 570 12.45 -2.39 2.71
CA ASP A 570 11.65 -1.16 2.86
C ASP A 570 12.36 0.15 2.45
N ARG A 571 13.49 0.05 1.74
CA ARG A 571 14.26 1.20 1.27
C ARG A 571 13.87 1.58 -0.15
N VAL A 572 12.82 2.39 -0.24
CA VAL A 572 12.24 2.85 -1.50
C VAL A 572 12.69 4.27 -1.84
N ARG A 573 13.15 4.47 -3.08
CA ARG A 573 13.38 5.79 -3.68
C ARG A 573 12.49 5.93 -4.89
N TYR A 574 11.94 7.12 -5.10
CA TYR A 574 11.06 7.39 -6.22
C TYR A 574 11.26 8.82 -6.74
N ARG A 575 11.27 8.97 -8.06
CA ARG A 575 11.40 10.27 -8.72
C ARG A 575 10.29 10.44 -9.75
N PHE A 576 9.51 11.50 -9.57
CA PHE A 576 8.55 11.97 -10.56
C PHE A 576 9.25 12.38 -11.86
N HIS A 577 8.67 11.99 -12.98
CA HIS A 577 8.89 12.66 -14.25
C HIS A 577 8.15 14.02 -14.26
N PRO A 578 8.61 15.05 -15.01
CA PRO A 578 7.91 16.33 -15.08
C PRO A 578 6.45 16.22 -15.51
N SER A 579 6.14 15.32 -16.45
CA SER A 579 4.76 15.08 -16.92
C SER A 579 3.85 14.52 -15.81
N ASP A 580 4.39 13.72 -14.88
CA ASP A 580 3.60 13.19 -13.75
C ASP A 580 3.08 14.34 -12.87
N ARG A 581 3.92 15.36 -12.63
CA ARG A 581 3.54 16.52 -11.82
C ARG A 581 2.46 17.35 -12.50
N GLU A 582 2.56 17.52 -13.81
CA GLU A 582 1.54 18.22 -14.59
C GLU A 582 0.19 17.47 -14.52
N LYS A 583 0.20 16.16 -14.78
CA LYS A 583 -0.97 15.29 -14.69
C LYS A 583 -1.59 15.30 -13.29
N LEU A 584 -0.77 15.26 -12.23
CA LEU A 584 -1.24 15.36 -10.84
C LEU A 584 -1.89 16.71 -10.56
N ARG A 585 -1.34 17.80 -11.10
CA ARG A 585 -1.92 19.14 -10.98
C ARG A 585 -3.29 19.20 -11.64
N GLU A 586 -3.41 18.70 -12.87
CA GLU A 586 -4.68 18.65 -13.62
C GLU A 586 -5.73 17.81 -12.88
N GLY A 587 -5.34 16.63 -12.41
CA GLY A 587 -6.22 15.76 -11.63
C GLY A 587 -6.67 16.42 -10.33
N LEU A 588 -5.78 17.08 -9.60
CA LEU A 588 -6.13 17.76 -8.35
C LEU A 588 -7.06 18.96 -8.59
N ARG A 589 -6.82 19.76 -9.65
CA ARG A 589 -7.74 20.83 -10.08
C ARG A 589 -9.12 20.25 -10.39
N ARG A 590 -9.18 19.12 -11.11
CA ARG A 590 -10.45 18.45 -11.43
C ARG A 590 -11.18 17.97 -10.18
N ALA A 591 -10.48 17.36 -9.23
CA ALA A 591 -11.06 16.89 -7.98
C ALA A 591 -11.70 18.03 -7.17
N VAL A 592 -11.02 19.19 -7.07
CA VAL A 592 -11.57 20.38 -6.41
C VAL A 592 -12.85 20.86 -7.11
N ARG A 593 -12.85 20.98 -8.44
CA ARG A 593 -14.06 21.37 -9.19
C ARG A 593 -15.23 20.41 -8.95
N ILE A 594 -14.98 19.10 -8.98
CA ILE A 594 -16.00 18.08 -8.67
C ILE A 594 -16.58 18.27 -7.26
N LEU A 595 -15.74 18.49 -6.25
CA LEU A 595 -16.19 18.69 -4.87
C LEU A 595 -17.06 19.94 -4.72
N VAL A 596 -16.65 21.06 -5.34
CA VAL A 596 -17.44 22.30 -5.33
C VAL A 596 -18.76 22.10 -6.07
N ALA A 597 -18.74 21.51 -7.26
CA ALA A 597 -19.94 21.24 -8.05
C ALA A 597 -20.91 20.28 -7.34
N ALA A 598 -20.41 19.36 -6.52
CA ALA A 598 -21.24 18.48 -5.70
C ALA A 598 -21.92 19.20 -4.51
N GLY A 599 -21.53 20.45 -4.21
CA GLY A 599 -22.12 21.26 -3.14
C GLY A 599 -21.32 21.29 -1.83
N ALA A 600 -20.00 21.12 -1.88
CA ALA A 600 -19.15 21.27 -0.69
C ALA A 600 -19.31 22.70 -0.10
N ALA A 601 -19.33 22.81 1.23
CA ALA A 601 -19.33 24.09 1.94
C ALA A 601 -17.92 24.68 2.10
N GLU A 602 -16.90 23.83 2.06
CA GLU A 602 -15.49 24.19 2.12
C GLU A 602 -14.70 23.13 1.36
N VAL A 603 -13.71 23.55 0.58
CA VAL A 603 -12.80 22.63 -0.14
C VAL A 603 -11.35 23.00 0.10
N GLY A 604 -10.46 22.02 -0.06
CA GLY A 604 -9.02 22.26 -0.01
C GLY A 604 -8.21 21.06 -0.47
N THR A 605 -6.91 21.12 -0.26
CA THR A 605 -5.96 20.06 -0.62
C THR A 605 -5.18 19.59 0.61
N GLN A 606 -4.34 18.57 0.45
CA GLN A 606 -3.46 18.06 1.51
C GLN A 606 -2.15 18.87 1.68
N ARG A 607 -2.09 20.10 1.14
CA ARG A 607 -0.89 20.92 1.19
C ARG A 607 -0.61 21.44 2.60
N SER A 608 0.66 21.41 3.00
CA SER A 608 1.11 21.64 4.37
C SER A 608 0.76 23.00 4.99
N ASP A 609 0.35 23.98 4.19
CA ASP A 609 -0.09 25.30 4.62
C ASP A 609 -1.60 25.38 4.92
N GLY A 610 -2.36 24.31 4.64
CA GLY A 610 -3.75 24.16 5.06
C GLY A 610 -4.75 25.09 4.36
N ARG A 611 -4.38 25.63 3.20
CA ARG A 611 -5.25 26.53 2.43
C ARG A 611 -6.57 25.84 2.06
N SER A 612 -7.67 26.57 2.22
CA SER A 612 -9.01 26.16 1.84
C SER A 612 -9.79 27.31 1.21
N LEU A 613 -10.84 26.95 0.46
CA LEU A 613 -11.83 27.85 -0.11
C LEU A 613 -13.16 27.56 0.57
N LYS A 614 -13.77 28.58 1.19
CA LYS A 614 -15.16 28.50 1.65
C LYS A 614 -16.08 28.70 0.47
N CYS A 615 -16.95 27.73 0.23
CA CYS A 615 -17.87 27.76 -0.88
C CYS A 615 -19.20 28.41 -0.46
N ARG A 616 -19.84 29.10 -1.40
CA ARG A 616 -21.16 29.69 -1.17
C ARG A 616 -22.20 28.58 -1.10
N SER A 617 -22.85 28.44 0.05
CA SER A 617 -23.88 27.42 0.26
C SER A 617 -25.07 27.62 -0.68
N GLY A 618 -25.47 26.57 -1.41
CA GLY A 618 -26.75 26.53 -2.14
C GLY A 618 -26.74 27.12 -3.56
N ALA A 619 -25.62 27.63 -4.06
CA ALA A 619 -25.53 28.14 -5.43
C ALA A 619 -25.40 26.98 -6.44
N ARG A 620 -26.17 27.03 -7.54
CA ARG A 620 -25.90 26.19 -8.72
C ARG A 620 -24.56 26.61 -9.31
N TRP A 621 -23.80 25.65 -9.84
CA TRP A 621 -22.57 25.95 -10.57
C TRP A 621 -22.85 27.01 -11.65
N GLY A 622 -22.08 28.10 -11.62
CA GLY A 622 -22.26 29.24 -12.50
C GLY A 622 -20.97 30.05 -12.67
N PRO A 623 -20.99 31.12 -13.49
CA PRO A 623 -19.78 31.85 -13.88
C PRO A 623 -19.00 32.46 -12.71
N ARG A 624 -19.70 32.86 -11.63
CA ARG A 624 -19.06 33.45 -10.44
C ARG A 624 -18.39 32.41 -9.56
N GLU A 625 -19.03 31.27 -9.36
CA GLU A 625 -18.44 30.13 -8.65
C GLU A 625 -17.21 29.62 -9.41
N GLU A 626 -17.29 29.56 -10.73
CA GLU A 626 -16.15 29.20 -11.59
C GLU A 626 -15.00 30.18 -11.43
N GLU A 627 -15.25 31.50 -11.45
CA GLU A 627 -14.21 32.52 -11.23
C GLU A 627 -13.54 32.39 -9.86
N GLU A 628 -14.30 32.19 -8.77
CA GLU A 628 -13.76 31.99 -7.42
C GLU A 628 -12.90 30.73 -7.32
N VAL A 629 -13.36 29.63 -7.94
CA VAL A 629 -12.61 28.37 -7.99
C VAL A 629 -11.35 28.55 -8.81
N GLU A 630 -11.42 29.13 -10.01
CA GLU A 630 -10.25 29.36 -10.85
C GLU A 630 -9.20 30.23 -10.15
N ALA A 631 -9.61 31.30 -9.47
CA ALA A 631 -8.71 32.12 -8.66
C ALA A 631 -7.99 31.30 -7.58
N PHE A 632 -8.72 30.43 -6.86
CA PHE A 632 -8.12 29.51 -5.89
C PHE A 632 -7.15 28.52 -6.53
N LEU A 633 -7.48 28.00 -7.72
CA LEU A 633 -6.64 27.05 -8.44
C LEU A 633 -5.38 27.69 -9.05
N GLU A 634 -5.44 28.96 -9.45
CA GLU A 634 -4.37 29.72 -10.11
C GLU A 634 -3.36 30.34 -9.14
N ASP A 635 -3.77 30.71 -7.93
CA ASP A 635 -2.90 31.25 -6.86
C ASP A 635 -1.95 30.20 -6.24
N GLY A 636 -1.61 29.17 -7.00
CA GLY A 636 -0.69 28.11 -6.62
C GLY A 636 -1.21 27.17 -5.54
N ALA A 637 -2.40 27.37 -4.94
CA ALA A 637 -2.96 26.56 -3.85
C ALA A 637 -3.08 25.06 -4.19
N VAL A 638 -3.12 24.75 -5.49
CA VAL A 638 -3.32 23.41 -6.05
C VAL A 638 -2.11 22.92 -6.85
N ALA A 639 -0.93 23.50 -6.60
CA ALA A 639 0.32 23.00 -7.18
C ALA A 639 0.80 21.73 -6.45
N PRO A 640 1.21 20.66 -7.16
CA PRO A 640 1.88 19.51 -6.56
C PRO A 640 3.26 19.94 -6.06
N ALA A 641 3.30 20.37 -4.80
CA ALA A 641 4.51 20.78 -4.11
C ALA A 641 5.48 19.61 -3.96
N GLY A 642 6.75 19.91 -3.68
CA GLY A 642 7.70 18.86 -3.30
C GLY A 642 7.29 18.12 -2.00
N GLY A 643 7.99 17.05 -1.69
CA GLY A 643 7.83 16.36 -0.40
C GLY A 643 8.48 17.11 0.77
N PRO A 644 8.44 16.56 1.99
CA PRO A 644 9.05 17.18 3.17
C PRO A 644 10.54 17.56 3.02
N TYR A 645 11.31 16.89 2.16
CA TYR A 645 12.71 17.24 1.87
C TYR A 645 12.91 18.34 0.80
N SER A 646 11.84 18.90 0.24
CA SER A 646 11.90 19.96 -0.77
C SER A 646 12.44 21.29 -0.19
N ARG A 647 12.78 22.22 -1.09
CA ARG A 647 13.19 23.59 -0.73
C ARG A 647 12.00 24.54 -0.57
N ASP A 648 10.84 24.13 -1.04
CA ASP A 648 9.61 24.93 -1.00
C ASP A 648 9.15 25.12 0.45
N GLU A 649 8.53 26.26 0.77
CA GLU A 649 7.94 26.49 2.10
C GLU A 649 6.73 25.57 2.33
N ALA A 650 5.88 25.42 1.32
CA ALA A 650 4.76 24.48 1.29
C ALA A 650 5.17 23.15 0.65
N TRP A 651 4.61 22.05 1.14
CA TRP A 651 4.96 20.69 0.71
C TRP A 651 3.72 19.77 0.78
N ASN A 652 3.79 18.61 0.14
CA ASN A 652 2.72 17.61 0.09
C ASN A 652 3.20 16.23 0.58
N LEU A 653 2.30 15.45 1.16
CA LEU A 653 2.42 13.99 1.20
C LEU A 653 1.65 13.40 0.02
N TYR A 654 2.32 12.52 -0.71
CA TYR A 654 1.71 11.69 -1.74
C TYR A 654 1.43 10.31 -1.17
N ALA A 655 0.51 9.57 -1.79
CA ALA A 655 0.21 8.19 -1.41
C ALA A 655 0.34 7.23 -2.59
N SER A 656 0.59 5.96 -2.29
CA SER A 656 0.62 4.87 -3.26
C SER A 656 0.10 3.59 -2.61
N ALA A 657 -0.78 2.88 -3.31
CA ALA A 657 -1.22 1.52 -2.97
C ALA A 657 -0.89 0.50 -4.07
N HIS A 658 -0.24 0.96 -5.16
CA HIS A 658 0.08 0.13 -6.31
C HIS A 658 1.59 0.19 -6.56
N GLN A 659 2.27 -0.93 -6.40
CA GLN A 659 3.71 -1.04 -6.66
C GLN A 659 3.93 -2.07 -7.76
N MET A 660 4.71 -1.71 -8.79
CA MET A 660 4.95 -2.58 -9.95
C MET A 660 6.31 -2.37 -10.61
N GLY A 661 6.74 -3.34 -11.41
CA GLY A 661 7.85 -3.21 -12.35
C GLY A 661 9.27 -3.34 -11.80
N SER A 662 9.43 -3.60 -10.50
CA SER A 662 10.76 -3.65 -9.84
C SER A 662 11.68 -4.79 -10.28
N CYS A 663 11.15 -5.78 -11.03
CA CYS A 663 11.86 -6.91 -11.64
C CYS A 663 11.24 -7.19 -13.01
N ARG A 664 11.10 -6.15 -13.85
CA ARG A 664 10.31 -6.21 -15.09
C ARG A 664 10.77 -7.32 -16.05
N MET A 665 9.81 -7.85 -16.82
CA MET A 665 10.07 -8.67 -18.01
C MET A 665 10.81 -7.84 -19.06
N GLY A 666 11.73 -8.50 -19.77
CA GLY A 666 12.37 -7.95 -20.95
C GLY A 666 12.38 -8.98 -22.09
N ALA A 667 12.43 -8.49 -23.33
CA ALA A 667 12.62 -9.35 -24.50
C ALA A 667 14.02 -9.99 -24.51
N GLY A 668 15.01 -9.32 -23.91
CA GLY A 668 16.36 -9.84 -23.66
C GLY A 668 16.89 -9.50 -22.27
N GLU A 669 17.99 -10.15 -21.89
CA GLU A 669 18.67 -9.97 -20.58
C GLU A 669 19.04 -8.50 -20.29
N GLY A 670 19.40 -7.75 -21.34
CA GLY A 670 19.74 -6.33 -21.22
C GLY A 670 18.55 -5.41 -20.91
N GLU A 671 17.32 -5.92 -20.99
CA GLU A 671 16.10 -5.13 -20.94
C GLU A 671 15.25 -5.39 -19.69
N GLY A 672 15.45 -6.51 -18.99
CA GLY A 672 14.64 -6.89 -17.82
C GLY A 672 15.39 -7.78 -16.82
N ALA A 673 14.77 -7.99 -15.66
CA ALA A 673 15.29 -8.88 -14.63
C ALA A 673 14.92 -10.35 -14.91
N VAL A 674 13.81 -10.55 -15.63
CA VAL A 674 13.29 -11.85 -16.05
C VAL A 674 12.96 -11.85 -17.54
N ASP A 675 12.89 -13.01 -18.14
CA ASP A 675 12.47 -13.20 -19.52
C ASP A 675 10.95 -13.10 -19.70
N HIS A 676 10.48 -13.30 -20.92
CA HIS A 676 9.05 -13.24 -21.26
C HIS A 676 8.19 -14.36 -20.63
N ASN A 677 8.82 -15.39 -20.06
CA ASN A 677 8.16 -16.44 -19.27
C ASN A 677 8.30 -16.21 -17.76
N GLY A 678 8.85 -15.05 -17.36
CA GLY A 678 9.08 -14.72 -15.97
C GLY A 678 10.25 -15.47 -15.34
N GLU A 679 11.06 -16.20 -16.11
CA GLU A 679 12.26 -16.89 -15.60
C GLU A 679 13.41 -15.90 -15.45
N SER A 680 14.17 -16.02 -14.37
CA SER A 680 15.37 -15.23 -14.16
C SER A 680 16.39 -15.44 -15.28
N TRP A 681 16.99 -14.35 -15.75
CA TRP A 681 18.09 -14.43 -16.71
C TRP A 681 19.34 -15.08 -16.10
N GLU A 682 19.53 -14.95 -14.79
CA GLU A 682 20.74 -15.44 -14.09
C GLU A 682 20.57 -16.82 -13.45
N ALA A 683 19.31 -17.28 -13.27
CA ALA A 683 19.01 -18.52 -12.58
C ALA A 683 17.91 -19.34 -13.25
N GLU A 684 18.26 -20.53 -13.73
CA GLU A 684 17.32 -21.52 -14.24
C GLU A 684 16.44 -22.07 -13.11
N GLY A 685 15.14 -22.24 -13.40
CA GLY A 685 14.18 -22.79 -12.45
C GLY A 685 13.71 -21.78 -11.40
N LEU A 686 14.17 -20.52 -11.46
CA LEU A 686 13.69 -19.42 -10.63
C LEU A 686 12.83 -18.47 -11.45
N PHE A 687 11.56 -18.35 -11.10
CA PHE A 687 10.57 -17.51 -11.76
C PHE A 687 10.07 -16.38 -10.86
N VAL A 688 9.43 -15.39 -11.48
CA VAL A 688 8.72 -14.33 -10.77
C VAL A 688 7.28 -14.27 -11.26
N CYS A 689 6.31 -14.29 -10.33
CA CYS A 689 4.88 -14.25 -10.62
C CYS A 689 4.18 -13.24 -9.70
N ASP A 690 4.46 -11.95 -9.87
CA ASP A 690 3.80 -10.86 -9.15
C ASP A 690 3.89 -9.53 -9.93
N ALA A 691 3.49 -8.42 -9.31
CA ALA A 691 3.48 -7.10 -9.95
C ALA A 691 4.87 -6.58 -10.38
N SER A 692 5.96 -7.14 -9.84
CA SER A 692 7.33 -6.72 -10.18
C SER A 692 7.70 -7.02 -11.62
N VAL A 693 7.03 -7.97 -12.27
CA VAL A 693 7.32 -8.36 -13.67
C VAL A 693 6.72 -7.42 -14.70
N LEU A 694 5.78 -6.56 -14.32
CA LEU A 694 5.09 -5.67 -15.25
C LEU A 694 6.07 -4.68 -15.90
N PRO A 695 6.04 -4.46 -17.23
CA PRO A 695 7.01 -3.60 -17.92
C PRO A 695 6.99 -2.14 -17.46
N THR A 696 5.79 -1.57 -17.30
CA THR A 696 5.55 -0.16 -16.93
C THR A 696 4.32 -0.04 -16.01
N ALA A 697 3.97 1.18 -15.61
CA ALA A 697 2.74 1.47 -14.89
C ALA A 697 1.49 1.05 -15.69
N VAL A 698 0.47 0.47 -15.04
CA VAL A 698 -0.78 0.04 -15.70
C VAL A 698 -1.76 1.20 -15.89
N GLY A 699 -1.71 2.22 -15.04
CA GLY A 699 -2.62 3.36 -15.06
C GLY A 699 -4.04 3.12 -14.50
N VAL A 700 -4.35 1.89 -14.10
CA VAL A 700 -5.59 1.49 -13.39
C VAL A 700 -5.23 0.54 -12.24
N ASN A 701 -6.21 0.10 -11.44
CA ASN A 701 -5.96 -0.92 -10.41
C ASN A 701 -5.30 -2.17 -11.04
N PRO A 702 -4.10 -2.58 -10.59
CA PRO A 702 -3.31 -3.60 -11.26
C PRO A 702 -3.71 -5.03 -10.88
N MET A 703 -4.65 -5.26 -9.96
CA MET A 703 -4.95 -6.60 -9.44
C MET A 703 -5.28 -7.61 -10.56
N VAL A 704 -6.20 -7.26 -11.47
CA VAL A 704 -6.61 -8.14 -12.57
C VAL A 704 -5.42 -8.41 -13.51
N THR A 705 -4.66 -7.36 -13.85
CA THR A 705 -3.45 -7.47 -14.68
C THR A 705 -2.43 -8.43 -14.06
N ILE A 706 -2.13 -8.28 -12.77
CA ILE A 706 -1.16 -9.12 -12.04
C ILE A 706 -1.62 -10.58 -12.03
N GLN A 707 -2.89 -10.83 -11.71
CA GLN A 707 -3.44 -12.20 -11.69
C GLN A 707 -3.45 -12.84 -13.08
N ALA A 708 -3.83 -12.10 -14.12
CA ALA A 708 -3.83 -12.60 -15.49
C ALA A 708 -2.40 -12.92 -15.98
N THR A 709 -1.44 -12.03 -15.71
CA THR A 709 -0.02 -12.32 -16.00
C THR A 709 0.44 -13.57 -15.25
N ALA A 710 0.20 -13.65 -13.94
CA ALA A 710 0.59 -14.82 -13.14
C ALA A 710 -0.07 -16.12 -13.63
N TYR A 711 -1.33 -16.08 -14.07
CA TYR A 711 -2.03 -17.22 -14.64
C TYR A 711 -1.32 -17.74 -15.90
N CYS A 712 -0.96 -16.85 -16.82
CA CYS A 712 -0.20 -17.21 -18.04
C CYS A 712 1.16 -17.83 -17.69
N LEU A 713 1.94 -17.18 -16.83
CA LEU A 713 3.26 -17.67 -16.44
C LEU A 713 3.17 -19.04 -15.75
N ALA A 714 2.26 -19.19 -14.80
CA ALA A 714 2.06 -20.45 -14.08
C ALA A 714 1.59 -21.58 -15.00
N THR A 715 0.77 -21.28 -16.01
CA THR A 715 0.35 -22.26 -17.02
C THR A 715 1.55 -22.76 -17.82
N ARG A 716 2.41 -21.83 -18.29
CA ARG A 716 3.64 -22.19 -19.02
C ARG A 716 4.63 -22.97 -18.16
N ILE A 717 4.75 -22.62 -16.87
CA ILE A 717 5.57 -23.36 -15.89
C ILE A 717 5.03 -24.78 -15.72
N ALA A 718 3.71 -24.95 -15.59
CA ALA A 718 3.09 -26.27 -15.49
C ALA A 718 3.36 -27.13 -16.73
N ASP A 719 3.27 -26.55 -17.93
CA ASP A 719 3.54 -27.26 -19.17
C ASP A 719 5.02 -27.67 -19.27
N ARG A 720 5.96 -26.81 -18.84
CA ARG A 720 7.39 -27.14 -18.76
C ARG A 720 7.66 -28.28 -17.76
N LEU A 721 6.96 -28.30 -16.63
CA LEU A 721 7.10 -29.36 -15.62
C LEU A 721 6.48 -30.70 -16.05
N LYS A 722 5.56 -30.72 -17.02
CA LYS A 722 5.02 -31.96 -17.61
C LYS A 722 5.90 -32.53 -18.72
N ALA A 723 6.65 -31.67 -19.41
CA ALA A 723 7.53 -32.07 -20.51
C ALA A 723 8.85 -32.69 -20.03
N ASN A 724 9.22 -32.45 -18.77
CA ASN A 724 10.37 -33.04 -18.06
C ASN A 724 9.91 -34.18 -17.15
#